data_AF-A0A7L9C4A4-F1
#
_entry.id   AF-A0A7L9C4A4-F1
#
_cell.length_a   1.000
_cell.length_b   1.000
_cell.length_c   1.000
_cell.angle_alpha   90.00
_cell.angle_beta   90.00
_cell.angle_gamma   90.00
#
_symmetry.space_group_name_H-M   'P 1'
#
loop_
_entity.id
_entity.type
_entity.pdbx_description
1 polymer ?
#
loop_
_entity_poly.entity_id
_entity_poly.type
_entity_poly.pdbx_seq_one_letter_code
_entity_poly.pdbx_strand_id
1 'polypeptide(L)'
;MVNKEELLPDKANRRCPLHPKEILELLGIHARNSDRFLESLPFSLNDITAGSENELQAVVEGMNNNVDLPITIERSNYFSSIRKRAASGEAPKGVITDLEKFLNENTENVWENSWVRFPRRTLCQFANSVFTIDLRANKNDPCAGLRTDADQFIFYEYGEEFIRIPVSYLLKLSLADAIGSKGAIPKLVRRTGERVLRHFLNDNISPETFSLYVVPLRPDTGMGRAIARETSKRYLLTQLLTMYANNKFLLQARGQNVKIYFSARPPIRQKRLNKIIPDSFYRELFINPCLSGWNVGEAKYNYMHLCHQVLSRSLRTAMGKLHKANIIASYTAVLSNTSNISLANNGTHLSLGSVRLSSYLREDVSGFARLYEKHLGDLVIKIVEHFLPLFVGTYSAAPYRMDFTDFRPEKALGFLPHELDCMHLQMIWRKWKKKAHVKFLGKPITPFGPPWLGRTIRNILRLKGDFVPDFRLVDYFMSLLSTDRSPVLDGTLGNDARLKKDLADLEIFDVRMSSYLLYRLREFNTMGFSGFEGRYYSLFLSLEDDMGRAADLQTLVNALAFKYIAEGDVTHFHIPDDPTIESERRQIFFGAAIGIPTFYILKNTSNLFLKKIVTQTNMIHHSRRFPGYLQICHVEYCRALAKILQKDAVDLIEMLNLKETMEDLQQRLENPGRYSVTGKLTREILNELNAHSPIDIMANEFNLAAERYYRDSLRKHHVAESFRILKEDFDKRCATSSCDEANDHQEAIQDILQNRNMQKFLTAVRNDVMNEVASEDDLRRLIHLMLINIDYDMRQTEMVKNIS
;
A
#
# COMPACT_ATOMS: atom_id res chain seq x y z
N MET A 1 -0.71 -20.54 -2.60
CA MET A 1 -0.76 -19.75 -3.85
C MET A 1 0.37 -20.12 -4.81
N VAL A 2 0.60 -21.43 -5.01
CA VAL A 2 1.33 -21.95 -6.16
C VAL A 2 0.49 -23.14 -6.63
N ASN A 3 -0.26 -22.95 -7.71
CA ASN A 3 -0.74 -23.96 -8.64
C ASN A 3 -0.94 -23.20 -9.95
N LYS A 4 -0.02 -23.34 -10.91
CA LYS A 4 -0.03 -24.38 -11.96
C LYS A 4 -1.31 -24.34 -12.78
N GLU A 5 -1.42 -23.30 -13.59
CA GLU A 5 -1.75 -23.50 -15.00
C GLU A 5 -0.54 -23.03 -15.80
N GLU A 6 0.27 -23.99 -16.25
CA GLU A 6 1.09 -23.79 -17.46
C GLU A 6 0.09 -23.58 -18.61
N LEU A 7 -0.21 -22.31 -18.91
CA LEU A 7 -0.89 -21.98 -20.15
C LEU A 7 0.07 -22.30 -21.31
N LEU A 8 -0.24 -23.40 -22.00
CA LEU A 8 0.31 -23.72 -23.31
C LEU A 8 0.21 -22.46 -24.22
N PRO A 9 1.31 -22.04 -24.88
CA PRO A 9 1.38 -20.79 -25.63
C PRO A 9 0.31 -20.63 -26.72
N ASP A 10 -0.20 -21.74 -27.27
CA ASP A 10 -1.05 -21.74 -28.46
C ASP A 10 -2.53 -21.41 -28.22
N LYS A 11 -3.03 -21.42 -26.97
CA LYS A 11 -4.42 -21.02 -26.67
C LYS A 11 -4.57 -19.56 -26.20
N ALA A 12 -3.47 -18.84 -25.99
CA ALA A 12 -3.45 -17.51 -25.39
C ALA A 12 -3.69 -16.33 -26.37
N ASN A 13 -3.69 -16.57 -27.69
CA ASN A 13 -3.74 -15.51 -28.72
C ASN A 13 -5.14 -15.26 -29.31
N ARG A 14 -6.21 -15.31 -28.51
CA ARG A 14 -7.55 -14.92 -29.00
C ARG A 14 -7.72 -13.41 -28.86
N ARG A 15 -7.78 -12.70 -29.99
CA ARG A 15 -8.30 -11.33 -30.04
C ARG A 15 -9.80 -11.37 -29.76
N CYS A 16 -10.31 -10.38 -29.03
CA CYS A 16 -11.74 -10.25 -28.80
C CYS A 16 -12.45 -9.99 -30.14
N PRO A 17 -13.44 -10.82 -30.53
CA PRO A 17 -14.15 -10.64 -31.80
C PRO A 17 -15.25 -9.59 -31.74
N LEU A 18 -15.68 -9.21 -30.53
CA LEU A 18 -16.77 -8.26 -30.30
C LEU A 18 -16.24 -6.87 -29.97
N HIS A 19 -16.98 -5.86 -30.41
CA HIS A 19 -16.75 -4.48 -30.00
C HIS A 19 -17.06 -4.31 -28.49
N PRO A 20 -16.33 -3.47 -27.73
CA PRO A 20 -16.57 -3.29 -26.29
C PRO A 20 -18.02 -3.00 -25.91
N LYS A 21 -18.71 -2.22 -26.74
CA LYS A 21 -20.14 -1.94 -26.58
C LYS A 21 -21.02 -3.19 -26.72
N GLU A 22 -20.77 -4.02 -27.73
CA GLU A 22 -21.52 -5.26 -27.97
C GLU A 22 -21.34 -6.24 -26.80
N ILE A 23 -20.15 -6.26 -26.18
CA ILE A 23 -19.90 -7.05 -24.97
C ILE A 23 -20.80 -6.60 -23.82
N LEU A 24 -20.97 -5.30 -23.61
CA LEU A 24 -21.87 -4.79 -22.57
C LEU A 24 -23.34 -5.05 -22.91
N GLU A 25 -23.70 -5.04 -24.20
CA GLU A 25 -25.05 -5.45 -24.65
C GLU A 25 -25.33 -6.93 -24.34
N LEU A 26 -24.33 -7.83 -24.36
CA LEU A 26 -24.49 -9.22 -23.88
C LEU A 26 -24.86 -9.29 -22.38
N LEU A 27 -24.51 -8.27 -21.61
CA LEU A 27 -24.84 -8.16 -20.18
C LEU A 27 -26.20 -7.49 -19.94
N GLY A 28 -26.96 -7.22 -21.00
CA GLY A 28 -28.24 -6.51 -20.97
C GLY A 28 -28.10 -4.99 -20.78
N ILE A 29 -26.91 -4.43 -21.01
CA ILE A 29 -26.63 -3.00 -20.82
C ILE A 29 -26.83 -2.28 -22.16
N HIS A 30 -27.97 -1.60 -22.29
CA HIS A 30 -28.32 -0.88 -23.52
C HIS A 30 -28.45 0.62 -23.27
N ALA A 31 -27.48 1.40 -23.77
CA ALA A 31 -27.44 2.86 -23.59
C ALA A 31 -28.63 3.62 -24.21
N ARG A 32 -29.28 3.06 -25.25
CA ARG A 32 -30.32 3.78 -26.02
C ARG A 32 -31.77 3.36 -25.70
N ASN A 33 -31.98 2.26 -24.99
CA ASN A 33 -33.30 1.59 -24.91
C ASN A 33 -33.75 1.21 -23.49
N SER A 34 -33.07 1.67 -22.43
CA SER A 34 -33.38 1.27 -21.06
C SER A 34 -33.62 2.47 -20.15
N ASP A 35 -34.84 2.58 -19.61
CA ASP A 35 -35.17 3.48 -18.50
C ASP A 35 -34.26 3.24 -17.26
N ARG A 36 -33.58 2.09 -17.22
CA ARG A 36 -32.68 1.63 -16.16
C ARG A 36 -31.22 1.53 -16.59
N PHE A 37 -30.81 2.27 -17.63
CA PHE A 37 -29.45 2.18 -18.17
C PHE A 37 -28.37 2.34 -17.08
N LEU A 38 -28.49 3.34 -16.22
CA LEU A 38 -27.50 3.62 -15.17
C LEU A 38 -27.41 2.51 -14.12
N GLU A 39 -28.56 1.96 -13.72
CA GLU A 39 -28.65 0.87 -12.75
C GLU A 39 -28.15 -0.46 -13.35
N SER A 40 -28.10 -0.56 -14.68
CA SER A 40 -27.56 -1.72 -15.40
C SER A 40 -26.03 -1.69 -15.57
N LEU A 41 -25.37 -0.55 -15.35
CA LEU A 41 -23.91 -0.45 -15.44
C LEU A 41 -23.19 -1.23 -14.32
N PRO A 42 -22.02 -1.83 -14.56
CA PRO A 42 -21.15 -2.30 -13.50
C PRO A 42 -20.72 -1.14 -12.59
N PHE A 43 -20.55 -1.42 -11.30
CA PHE A 43 -20.26 -0.43 -10.25
C PHE A 43 -21.36 0.64 -10.08
N SER A 44 -22.60 0.29 -10.42
CA SER A 44 -23.80 1.10 -10.12
C SER A 44 -24.40 0.72 -8.76
N LEU A 45 -25.58 1.27 -8.46
CA LEU A 45 -26.29 1.02 -7.20
C LEU A 45 -26.45 -0.48 -6.92
N ASN A 46 -26.13 -0.90 -5.69
CA ASN A 46 -26.15 -2.29 -5.21
C ASN A 46 -25.16 -3.27 -5.87
N ASP A 47 -24.36 -2.83 -6.85
CA ASP A 47 -23.39 -3.70 -7.53
C ASP A 47 -22.00 -3.72 -6.88
N ILE A 48 -21.73 -2.76 -5.99
CA ILE A 48 -20.36 -2.48 -5.54
C ILE A 48 -20.04 -3.21 -4.24
N THR A 49 -18.90 -3.89 -4.24
CA THR A 49 -18.23 -4.41 -3.05
C THR A 49 -16.82 -3.86 -2.93
N ALA A 50 -16.28 -3.80 -1.73
CA ALA A 50 -14.93 -3.32 -1.48
C ALA A 50 -14.19 -4.19 -0.47
N GLY A 51 -12.87 -4.21 -0.62
CA GLY A 51 -11.92 -4.74 0.34
C GLY A 51 -10.63 -3.93 0.29
N SER A 52 -9.86 -3.94 1.37
CA SER A 52 -8.58 -3.27 1.43
C SER A 52 -7.48 -4.16 2.00
N GLU A 53 -6.27 -3.97 1.51
CA GLU A 53 -5.04 -4.53 2.04
C GLU A 53 -4.22 -3.35 2.59
N ASN A 54 -3.76 -3.43 3.84
CA ASN A 54 -2.91 -2.43 4.45
C ASN A 54 -1.57 -3.04 4.83
N GLU A 55 -0.53 -2.49 4.24
CA GLU A 55 0.84 -2.67 4.68
C GLU A 55 1.12 -1.63 5.77
N LEU A 56 1.48 -2.09 6.97
CA LEU A 56 1.77 -1.25 8.14
C LEU A 56 3.28 -1.12 8.31
N GLN A 57 3.73 -0.39 9.33
CA GLN A 57 5.12 -0.36 9.79
C GLN A 57 5.18 -0.88 11.23
N ALA A 58 6.18 -1.70 11.53
CA ALA A 58 6.44 -2.18 12.89
C ALA A 58 7.78 -1.67 13.42
N VAL A 59 7.83 -1.40 14.72
CA VAL A 59 9.07 -1.10 15.44
C VAL A 59 9.07 -1.83 16.79
N VAL A 60 10.26 -2.16 17.27
CA VAL A 60 10.50 -2.63 18.64
C VAL A 60 11.39 -1.60 19.33
N GLU A 61 10.86 -0.99 20.38
CA GLU A 61 11.58 -0.06 21.23
C GLU A 61 12.28 -0.82 22.36
N GLY A 62 13.53 -0.48 22.64
CA GLY A 62 14.31 -1.11 23.71
C GLY A 62 15.81 -0.93 23.56
N MET A 63 16.54 -1.21 24.64
CA MET A 63 18.00 -1.21 24.64
C MET A 63 18.55 -2.28 23.69
N ASN A 64 19.74 -2.04 23.15
CA ASN A 64 20.40 -2.93 22.17
C ASN A 64 20.56 -4.39 22.64
N ASN A 65 20.71 -4.61 23.94
CA ASN A 65 20.85 -5.93 24.56
C ASN A 65 19.53 -6.68 24.75
N ASN A 66 18.38 -6.01 24.60
CA ASN A 66 17.05 -6.59 24.80
C ASN A 66 16.31 -6.83 23.48
N VAL A 67 16.66 -6.11 22.42
CA VAL A 67 15.95 -6.13 21.13
C VAL A 67 16.64 -7.04 20.12
N ASP A 68 15.85 -7.77 19.33
CA ASP A 68 16.36 -8.83 18.45
C ASP A 68 17.30 -8.34 17.33
N LEU A 69 16.95 -7.27 16.61
CA LEU A 69 17.72 -6.77 15.46
C LEU A 69 19.19 -6.45 15.82
N PRO A 70 19.50 -5.62 16.85
CA PRO A 70 20.89 -5.35 17.22
C PRO A 70 21.62 -6.61 17.68
N ILE A 71 20.97 -7.47 18.48
CA ILE A 71 21.56 -8.75 18.92
C ILE A 71 21.90 -9.65 17.73
N THR A 72 21.00 -9.74 16.75
CA THR A 72 21.18 -10.54 15.54
C THR A 72 22.34 -10.01 14.70
N ILE A 73 22.45 -8.68 14.54
CA ILE A 73 23.58 -8.06 13.86
C ILE A 73 24.90 -8.39 14.56
N GLU A 74 24.98 -8.17 15.87
CA GLU A 74 26.22 -8.40 16.65
C GLU A 74 26.66 -9.87 16.67
N ARG A 75 25.71 -10.81 16.70
CA ARG A 75 25.97 -12.26 16.70
C ARG A 75 26.17 -12.85 15.31
N SER A 76 25.94 -12.08 14.24
CA SER A 76 26.02 -12.59 12.88
C SER A 76 27.43 -13.02 12.45
N ASN A 77 27.49 -14.05 11.60
CA ASN A 77 28.72 -14.45 10.93
C ASN A 77 29.28 -13.32 10.06
N TYR A 78 28.40 -12.48 9.49
CA TYR A 78 28.79 -11.29 8.74
C TYR A 78 29.58 -10.30 9.60
N PHE A 79 29.05 -9.90 10.75
CA PHE A 79 29.70 -8.94 11.65
C PHE A 79 31.04 -9.46 12.16
N SER A 80 31.08 -10.72 12.62
CA SER A 80 32.31 -11.35 13.10
C SER A 80 33.38 -11.48 11.99
N SER A 81 32.97 -11.78 10.75
CA SER A 81 33.87 -11.88 9.60
C SER A 81 34.44 -10.54 9.19
N ILE A 82 33.61 -9.49 9.11
CA ILE A 82 34.11 -8.14 8.80
C ILE A 82 35.06 -7.66 9.89
N ARG A 83 34.75 -7.90 11.17
CA ARG A 83 35.62 -7.55 12.30
C ARG A 83 37.01 -8.16 12.17
N LYS A 84 37.08 -9.45 11.83
CA LYS A 84 38.35 -10.15 11.55
C LYS A 84 39.09 -9.55 10.35
N ARG A 85 38.38 -9.31 9.23
CA ARG A 85 38.98 -8.77 7.99
C ARG A 85 39.51 -7.33 8.15
N ALA A 86 38.84 -6.48 8.93
CA ALA A 86 39.37 -5.14 9.17
C ALA A 86 40.57 -5.16 10.13
N ALA A 87 40.60 -6.11 11.08
CA ALA A 87 41.76 -6.32 11.95
C ALA A 87 42.98 -6.83 11.17
N SER A 88 42.78 -7.68 10.16
CA SER A 88 43.84 -8.14 9.25
C SER A 88 44.20 -7.13 8.14
N GLY A 89 43.46 -6.04 7.99
CA GLY A 89 43.67 -5.01 6.96
C GLY A 89 43.08 -5.34 5.58
N GLU A 90 42.37 -6.47 5.43
CA GLU A 90 41.72 -6.91 4.18
C GLU A 90 40.44 -6.13 3.85
N ALA A 91 39.82 -5.48 4.84
CA ALA A 91 38.63 -4.65 4.66
C ALA A 91 38.84 -3.22 5.18
N PRO A 92 38.22 -2.20 4.53
CA PRO A 92 38.28 -0.83 5.03
C PRO A 92 37.69 -0.73 6.44
N LYS A 93 38.45 -0.17 7.39
CA LYS A 93 38.00 0.03 8.77
C LYS A 93 36.66 0.79 8.88
N GLY A 94 36.39 1.67 7.92
CA GLY A 94 35.17 2.49 7.88
C GLY A 94 33.86 1.68 7.86
N VAL A 95 33.83 0.48 7.28
CA VAL A 95 32.59 -0.33 7.21
C VAL A 95 32.16 -0.80 8.61
N ILE A 96 33.12 -1.20 9.44
CA ILE A 96 32.84 -1.57 10.85
C ILE A 96 32.41 -0.33 11.62
N THR A 97 33.17 0.75 11.48
CA THR A 97 32.87 1.99 12.20
C THR A 97 31.46 2.47 11.87
N ASP A 98 31.01 2.37 10.62
CA ASP A 98 29.65 2.76 10.24
C ASP A 98 28.56 1.85 10.84
N LEU A 99 28.83 0.54 10.98
CA LEU A 99 27.90 -0.42 11.57
C LEU A 99 27.86 -0.33 13.11
N GLU A 100 29.00 -0.19 13.77
CA GLU A 100 29.09 0.13 15.21
C GLU A 100 28.38 1.46 15.50
N LYS A 101 28.60 2.47 14.64
CA LYS A 101 27.92 3.76 14.73
C LYS A 101 26.42 3.61 14.53
N PHE A 102 25.95 2.74 13.63
CA PHE A 102 24.52 2.45 13.50
C PHE A 102 23.94 1.85 14.79
N LEU A 103 24.63 0.87 15.39
CA LEU A 103 24.19 0.20 16.62
C LEU A 103 24.19 1.17 17.83
N ASN A 104 25.20 2.03 17.94
CA ASN A 104 25.39 2.89 19.10
C ASN A 104 24.66 4.25 19.00
N GLU A 105 24.50 4.82 17.79
CA GLU A 105 23.80 6.10 17.59
C GLU A 105 22.30 5.90 17.41
N ASN A 106 21.62 5.32 18.41
CA ASN A 106 20.17 5.16 18.43
C ASN A 106 19.54 5.83 19.65
N THR A 107 19.44 7.16 19.63
CA THR A 107 18.96 7.95 20.77
C THR A 107 17.51 7.66 21.16
N GLU A 108 16.66 7.27 20.20
CA GLU A 108 15.26 6.92 20.46
C GLU A 108 15.07 5.46 20.90
N ASN A 109 16.12 4.63 20.84
CA ASN A 109 16.05 3.18 21.10
C ASN A 109 14.98 2.46 20.25
N VAL A 110 14.72 2.95 19.04
CA VAL A 110 13.74 2.39 18.11
C VAL A 110 14.47 1.49 17.11
N TRP A 111 13.99 0.25 16.95
CA TRP A 111 14.54 -0.71 16.00
C TRP A 111 13.46 -1.14 15.01
N GLU A 112 13.57 -0.66 13.78
CA GLU A 112 12.53 -0.84 12.77
C GLU A 112 12.53 -2.24 12.19
N ASN A 113 11.33 -2.83 12.08
CA ASN A 113 11.11 -4.21 11.61
C ASN A 113 11.93 -5.26 12.38
N SER A 114 12.37 -4.96 13.62
CA SER A 114 12.96 -5.95 14.50
C SER A 114 11.94 -7.03 14.86
N TRP A 115 12.44 -8.25 15.07
CA TRP A 115 11.66 -9.33 15.65
C TRP A 115 11.54 -9.15 17.17
N VAL A 116 10.66 -9.93 17.78
CA VAL A 116 10.48 -9.98 19.23
C VAL A 116 10.92 -11.31 19.81
N ARG A 117 11.33 -11.28 21.07
CA ARG A 117 11.81 -12.45 21.82
C ARG A 117 11.07 -12.58 23.15
N PHE A 118 10.43 -13.72 23.44
CA PHE A 118 9.70 -13.89 24.71
C PHE A 118 9.62 -15.36 25.17
N PRO A 119 9.38 -15.63 26.47
CA PRO A 119 9.31 -16.99 26.98
C PRO A 119 8.09 -17.74 26.43
N ARG A 120 8.28 -18.96 25.93
CA ARG A 120 7.19 -19.78 25.35
C ARG A 120 6.08 -20.08 26.36
N ARG A 121 6.41 -20.20 27.65
CA ARG A 121 5.44 -20.47 28.73
C ARG A 121 4.34 -19.43 28.86
N THR A 122 4.51 -18.24 28.28
CA THR A 122 3.52 -17.17 28.31
C THR A 122 2.33 -17.47 27.38
N LEU A 123 2.51 -18.34 26.38
CA LEU A 123 1.43 -18.76 25.48
C LEU A 123 0.44 -19.67 26.18
N CYS A 124 -0.85 -19.42 25.97
CA CYS A 124 -1.90 -20.37 26.31
C CYS A 124 -1.81 -21.63 25.41
N GLN A 125 -2.51 -22.70 25.81
CA GLN A 125 -2.48 -23.97 25.09
C GLN A 125 -2.90 -23.83 23.62
N PHE A 126 -3.91 -23.00 23.33
CA PHE A 126 -4.38 -22.80 21.96
C PHE A 126 -3.36 -22.01 21.12
N ALA A 127 -2.80 -20.91 21.63
CA ALA A 127 -1.76 -20.16 20.94
C ALA A 127 -0.51 -21.00 20.67
N ASN A 128 -0.08 -21.82 21.64
CA ASN A 128 1.02 -22.76 21.46
C ASN A 128 0.72 -23.83 20.38
N SER A 129 -0.55 -24.26 20.27
CA SER A 129 -0.98 -25.20 19.23
C SER A 129 -0.92 -24.53 17.85
N VAL A 130 -1.39 -23.29 17.74
CA VAL A 130 -1.29 -22.49 16.50
C VAL A 130 0.16 -22.33 16.06
N PHE A 131 1.05 -21.96 16.98
CA PHE A 131 2.49 -21.86 16.71
C PHE A 131 3.08 -23.16 16.19
N THR A 132 2.77 -24.28 16.85
CA THR A 132 3.26 -25.61 16.46
C THR A 132 2.75 -26.03 15.08
N ILE A 133 1.50 -25.72 14.73
CA ILE A 133 0.94 -25.99 13.40
C ILE A 133 1.62 -25.13 12.34
N ASP A 134 1.87 -23.85 12.63
CA ASP A 134 2.47 -22.92 11.68
C ASP A 134 3.96 -23.22 11.39
N LEU A 135 4.65 -23.94 12.28
CA LEU A 135 6.01 -24.47 12.09
C LEU A 135 6.09 -25.73 11.22
N ARG A 136 4.97 -26.28 10.74
CA ARG A 136 4.99 -27.42 9.81
C ARG A 136 5.52 -27.02 8.44
N ALA A 137 6.19 -27.94 7.76
CA ALA A 137 6.64 -27.74 6.37
C ALA A 137 5.44 -27.54 5.42
N ASN A 138 4.38 -28.35 5.62
CA ASN A 138 3.09 -28.18 4.97
C ASN A 138 1.96 -28.29 6.00
N LYS A 139 1.18 -27.22 6.17
CA LYS A 139 0.11 -27.17 7.18
C LYS A 139 -1.05 -28.12 6.88
N ASN A 140 -1.22 -28.52 5.62
CA ASN A 140 -2.25 -29.47 5.20
C ASN A 140 -1.81 -30.94 5.35
N ASP A 141 -0.53 -31.19 5.62
CA ASP A 141 0.02 -32.54 5.74
C ASP A 141 0.71 -32.72 7.10
N PRO A 142 0.04 -33.37 8.08
CA PRO A 142 0.63 -33.64 9.38
C PRO A 142 1.91 -34.49 9.35
N CYS A 143 2.12 -35.26 8.28
CA CYS A 143 3.29 -36.14 8.13
C CYS A 143 4.50 -35.42 7.54
N ALA A 144 4.35 -34.20 7.03
CA ALA A 144 5.42 -33.43 6.39
C ALA A 144 6.51 -32.94 7.36
N GLY A 145 6.36 -33.16 8.67
CA GLY A 145 7.31 -32.72 9.69
C GLY A 145 7.37 -31.19 9.84
N LEU A 146 8.46 -30.72 10.45
CA LEU A 146 8.73 -29.30 10.63
C LEU A 146 9.41 -28.72 9.38
N ARG A 147 9.24 -27.42 9.18
CA ARG A 147 9.99 -26.62 8.20
C ARG A 147 11.49 -26.66 8.48
N THR A 148 12.31 -26.42 7.46
CA THR A 148 13.78 -26.54 7.56
C THR A 148 14.41 -25.43 8.41
N ASP A 149 13.75 -24.28 8.54
CA ASP A 149 14.16 -23.10 9.32
C ASP A 149 13.53 -23.05 10.73
N ALA A 150 12.96 -24.16 11.23
CA ALA A 150 12.22 -24.18 12.49
C ALA A 150 13.07 -23.79 13.72
N ASP A 151 14.36 -24.08 13.68
CA ASP A 151 15.36 -23.76 14.71
C ASP A 151 15.60 -22.25 14.87
N GLN A 152 15.23 -21.42 13.88
CA GLN A 152 15.37 -19.97 13.97
C GLN A 152 14.34 -19.32 14.90
N PHE A 153 13.25 -20.01 15.22
CA PHE A 153 12.13 -19.48 16.01
C PHE A 153 12.18 -19.88 17.48
N ILE A 154 12.99 -20.86 17.85
CA ILE A 154 13.04 -21.42 19.20
C ILE A 154 14.50 -21.41 19.67
N PHE A 155 14.74 -20.82 20.84
CA PHE A 155 16.06 -20.81 21.46
C PHE A 155 15.94 -20.90 22.99
N TYR A 156 17.05 -21.17 23.68
CA TYR A 156 17.07 -21.25 25.14
C TYR A 156 17.78 -20.04 25.75
N GLU A 157 17.17 -19.44 26.77
CA GLU A 157 17.75 -18.35 27.56
C GLU A 157 17.58 -18.67 29.05
N TYR A 158 18.67 -18.70 29.81
CA TYR A 158 18.66 -19.06 31.24
C TYR A 158 17.97 -20.40 31.56
N GLY A 159 18.07 -21.39 30.67
CA GLY A 159 17.45 -22.72 30.82
C GLY A 159 15.94 -22.76 30.52
N GLU A 160 15.35 -21.63 30.10
CA GLU A 160 13.97 -21.53 29.67
C GLU A 160 13.86 -21.45 28.14
N GLU A 161 12.82 -22.04 27.56
CA GLU A 161 12.57 -22.01 26.11
C GLU A 161 11.88 -20.70 25.71
N PHE A 162 12.44 -20.04 24.71
CA PHE A 162 11.99 -18.76 24.17
C PHE A 162 11.57 -18.88 22.71
N ILE A 163 10.64 -18.01 22.34
CA ILE A 163 10.20 -17.80 20.96
C ILE A 163 10.84 -16.52 20.43
N ARG A 164 11.32 -16.58 19.18
CA ARG A 164 11.80 -15.45 18.38
C ARG A 164 10.96 -15.36 17.11
N ILE A 165 10.17 -14.30 16.92
CA ILE A 165 9.27 -14.16 15.75
C ILE A 165 9.12 -12.71 15.27
N PRO A 166 8.77 -12.50 13.98
CA PRO A 166 8.40 -11.18 13.49
C PRO A 166 7.14 -10.62 14.16
N VAL A 167 7.05 -9.29 14.28
CA VAL A 167 5.88 -8.58 14.81
C VAL A 167 4.60 -8.90 14.02
N SER A 168 4.70 -9.11 12.71
CA SER A 168 3.55 -9.49 11.88
C SER A 168 2.93 -10.83 12.28
N TYR A 169 3.74 -11.81 12.72
CA TYR A 169 3.25 -13.07 13.25
C TYR A 169 2.79 -12.97 14.71
N LEU A 170 3.41 -12.07 15.49
CA LEU A 170 3.01 -11.77 16.88
C LEU A 170 1.53 -11.41 16.98
N LEU A 171 0.98 -10.65 16.02
CA LEU A 171 -0.44 -10.28 15.98
C LEU A 171 -1.37 -11.50 15.96
N LYS A 172 -1.07 -12.47 15.10
CA LYS A 172 -1.83 -13.73 15.02
C LYS A 172 -1.75 -14.51 16.32
N LEU A 173 -0.55 -14.65 16.90
CA LEU A 173 -0.40 -15.36 18.18
C LEU A 173 -1.12 -14.64 19.33
N SER A 174 -1.11 -13.31 19.33
CA SER A 174 -1.80 -12.51 20.33
C SER A 174 -3.31 -12.71 20.27
N LEU A 175 -3.88 -12.77 19.06
CA LEU A 175 -5.31 -13.06 18.89
C LEU A 175 -5.63 -14.50 19.33
N ALA A 176 -4.79 -15.47 18.96
CA ALA A 176 -4.96 -16.85 19.39
C ALA A 176 -4.90 -16.94 20.92
N ASP A 177 -3.98 -16.23 21.55
CA ASP A 177 -3.85 -16.22 23.00
C ASP A 177 -5.07 -15.57 23.69
N ALA A 178 -5.55 -14.44 23.16
CA ALA A 178 -6.70 -13.72 23.70
C ALA A 178 -8.01 -14.53 23.63
N ILE A 179 -8.19 -15.40 22.63
CA ILE A 179 -9.38 -16.27 22.50
C ILE A 179 -9.18 -17.67 23.10
N GLY A 180 -7.94 -18.04 23.43
CA GLY A 180 -7.59 -19.34 24.03
C GLY A 180 -7.28 -19.29 25.52
N SER A 181 -7.17 -18.10 26.10
CA SER A 181 -6.84 -17.88 27.52
C SER A 181 -7.92 -18.44 28.46
N LYS A 182 -7.53 -18.82 29.68
CA LYS A 182 -8.39 -19.48 30.67
C LYS A 182 -9.62 -18.61 31.03
N GLY A 183 -10.81 -19.14 30.78
CA GLY A 183 -12.12 -18.55 31.11
C GLY A 183 -13.18 -19.04 30.11
N ALA A 184 -14.43 -19.20 30.55
CA ALA A 184 -15.52 -19.45 29.61
C ALA A 184 -15.73 -18.17 28.79
N ILE A 185 -15.42 -18.20 27.49
CA ILE A 185 -15.74 -17.13 26.54
C ILE A 185 -16.97 -17.52 25.73
N PRO A 186 -17.79 -16.54 25.28
CA PRO A 186 -18.91 -16.82 24.40
C PRO A 186 -18.45 -17.56 23.13
N LYS A 187 -19.20 -18.58 22.70
CA LYS A 187 -18.88 -19.38 21.49
C LYS A 187 -18.74 -18.50 20.25
N LEU A 188 -19.53 -17.44 20.17
CA LEU A 188 -19.48 -16.40 19.16
C LEU A 188 -18.07 -15.83 19.01
N VAL A 189 -17.51 -15.30 20.11
CA VAL A 189 -16.17 -14.69 20.16
C VAL A 189 -15.11 -15.67 19.68
N ARG A 190 -15.18 -16.93 20.12
CA ARG A 190 -14.22 -17.97 19.72
C ARG A 190 -14.27 -18.22 18.21
N ARG A 191 -15.47 -18.44 17.67
CA ARG A 191 -15.68 -18.70 16.23
C ARG A 191 -15.20 -17.52 15.38
N THR A 192 -15.57 -16.30 15.75
CA THR A 192 -15.17 -15.09 15.01
C THR A 192 -13.65 -14.87 15.11
N GLY A 193 -13.05 -15.07 16.29
CA GLY A 193 -11.61 -14.99 16.49
C GLY A 193 -10.83 -15.98 15.63
N GLU A 194 -11.24 -17.25 15.62
CA GLU A 194 -10.63 -18.30 14.77
C GLU A 194 -10.73 -17.94 13.27
N ARG A 195 -11.85 -17.37 12.83
CA ARG A 195 -12.06 -16.88 11.47
C ARG A 195 -11.17 -15.66 11.15
N VAL A 196 -10.92 -14.77 12.10
CA VAL A 196 -10.13 -13.54 11.92
C VAL A 196 -8.62 -13.82 11.92
N LEU A 197 -8.14 -14.91 12.54
CA LEU A 197 -6.70 -15.26 12.58
C LEU A 197 -6.00 -15.27 11.21
N ARG A 198 -6.70 -15.67 10.15
CA ARG A 198 -6.16 -15.75 8.78
C ARG A 198 -5.90 -14.39 8.12
N HIS A 199 -6.39 -13.30 8.71
CA HIS A 199 -6.28 -11.95 8.16
C HIS A 199 -4.98 -11.22 8.56
N PHE A 200 -4.14 -11.86 9.39
CA PHE A 200 -2.82 -11.38 9.77
C PHE A 200 -1.74 -12.18 9.02
N LEU A 201 -1.16 -11.57 7.99
CA LEU A 201 -0.17 -12.18 7.11
C LEU A 201 1.27 -11.91 7.60
N ASN A 202 2.21 -12.75 7.16
CA ASN A 202 3.62 -12.71 7.58
C ASN A 202 4.59 -12.95 6.39
N ASP A 203 4.26 -12.49 5.19
CA ASP A 203 5.16 -12.64 4.02
C ASP A 203 6.06 -11.44 3.75
N ASN A 204 5.54 -10.23 3.91
CA ASN A 204 6.33 -9.03 3.61
C ASN A 204 7.26 -8.65 4.77
N ILE A 205 8.14 -7.65 4.59
CA ILE A 205 9.01 -7.12 5.65
C ILE A 205 8.18 -6.59 6.81
N SER A 206 7.16 -5.81 6.49
CA SER A 206 6.27 -5.19 7.47
C SER A 206 4.98 -6.01 7.66
N PRO A 207 4.20 -5.79 8.74
CA PRO A 207 2.90 -6.42 8.91
C PRO A 207 1.93 -6.06 7.80
N GLU A 208 1.26 -7.08 7.26
CA GLU A 208 0.23 -6.94 6.24
C GLU A 208 -1.09 -7.53 6.76
N THR A 209 -2.16 -6.76 6.59
CA THR A 209 -3.52 -7.18 6.95
C THR A 209 -4.48 -6.85 5.83
N PHE A 210 -5.53 -7.66 5.66
CA PHE A 210 -6.57 -7.40 4.68
C PHE A 210 -7.96 -7.48 5.31
N SER A 211 -8.95 -6.90 4.63
CA SER A 211 -10.31 -6.77 5.14
C SER A 211 -10.85 -8.06 5.76
N LEU A 212 -11.44 -7.93 6.94
CA LEU A 212 -12.00 -9.04 7.72
C LEU A 212 -13.21 -9.67 7.03
N TYR A 213 -13.92 -8.86 6.24
CA TYR A 213 -15.04 -9.26 5.40
C TYR A 213 -15.12 -8.35 4.17
N VAL A 214 -15.84 -8.79 3.15
CA VAL A 214 -16.09 -7.98 1.94
C VAL A 214 -17.19 -6.97 2.25
N VAL A 215 -16.94 -5.68 2.05
CA VAL A 215 -17.87 -4.61 2.43
C VAL A 215 -18.76 -4.22 1.25
N PRO A 216 -20.10 -4.28 1.35
CA PRO A 216 -20.97 -3.73 0.33
C PRO A 216 -20.97 -2.19 0.39
N LEU A 217 -20.72 -1.53 -0.73
CA LEU A 217 -20.78 -0.07 -0.81
C LEU A 217 -22.17 0.35 -1.31
N ARG A 218 -22.94 0.99 -0.45
CA ARG A 218 -24.31 1.41 -0.74
C ARG A 218 -24.59 2.80 -0.14
N PRO A 219 -25.53 3.58 -0.68
CA PRO A 219 -25.86 4.88 -0.12
C PRO A 219 -26.30 4.83 1.35
N ASP A 220 -27.02 3.79 1.76
CA ASP A 220 -27.48 3.58 3.14
C ASP A 220 -26.33 3.22 4.10
N THR A 221 -25.28 2.55 3.62
CA THR A 221 -24.05 2.28 4.39
C THR A 221 -23.04 3.43 4.35
N GLY A 222 -23.33 4.50 3.60
CA GLY A 222 -22.46 5.66 3.42
C GLY A 222 -21.35 5.46 2.39
N MET A 223 -21.53 4.52 1.46
CA MET A 223 -20.59 4.22 0.36
C MET A 223 -19.18 3.92 0.89
N GLY A 224 -18.15 4.60 0.40
CA GLY A 224 -16.75 4.42 0.77
C GLY A 224 -16.46 4.60 2.25
N ARG A 225 -17.34 5.30 2.98
CA ARG A 225 -17.28 5.36 4.45
C ARG A 225 -17.34 3.96 5.09
N ALA A 226 -18.07 3.02 4.48
CA ALA A 226 -18.21 1.67 4.99
C ALA A 226 -16.86 0.91 5.01
N ILE A 227 -16.08 0.98 3.91
CA ILE A 227 -14.76 0.33 3.86
C ILE A 227 -13.75 1.03 4.78
N ALA A 228 -13.85 2.35 4.93
CA ALA A 228 -13.03 3.08 5.90
C ALA A 228 -13.32 2.68 7.36
N ARG A 229 -14.59 2.43 7.71
CA ARG A 229 -14.98 1.92 9.04
C ARG A 229 -14.45 0.51 9.28
N GLU A 230 -14.50 -0.38 8.31
CA GLU A 230 -13.89 -1.72 8.41
C GLU A 230 -12.38 -1.62 8.67
N THR A 231 -11.66 -0.80 7.88
CA THR A 231 -10.23 -0.55 8.05
C THR A 231 -9.91 0.00 9.44
N SER A 232 -10.72 0.94 9.94
CA SER A 232 -10.56 1.52 11.28
C SER A 232 -10.73 0.46 12.38
N LYS A 233 -11.75 -0.40 12.29
CA LYS A 233 -11.96 -1.49 13.24
C LYS A 233 -10.81 -2.50 13.22
N ARG A 234 -10.36 -2.90 12.03
CA ARG A 234 -9.22 -3.81 11.86
C ARG A 234 -7.93 -3.19 12.40
N TYR A 235 -7.73 -1.89 12.20
CA TYR A 235 -6.60 -1.17 12.79
C TYR A 235 -6.68 -1.11 14.32
N LEU A 236 -7.85 -0.81 14.90
CA LEU A 236 -8.04 -0.83 16.35
C LEU A 236 -7.77 -2.20 16.94
N LEU A 237 -8.29 -3.27 16.33
CA LEU A 237 -7.98 -4.63 16.75
C LEU A 237 -6.46 -4.89 16.71
N THR A 238 -5.77 -4.45 15.66
CA THR A 238 -4.31 -4.57 15.55
C THR A 238 -3.57 -3.85 16.69
N GLN A 239 -4.02 -2.65 17.09
CA GLN A 239 -3.44 -1.91 18.21
C GLN A 239 -3.67 -2.60 19.55
N LEU A 240 -4.89 -3.11 19.78
CA LEU A 240 -5.23 -3.85 21.00
C LEU A 240 -4.43 -5.15 21.12
N LEU A 241 -4.25 -5.88 20.03
CA LEU A 241 -3.42 -7.08 19.99
C LEU A 241 -1.95 -6.76 20.27
N THR A 242 -1.44 -5.64 19.77
CA THR A 242 -0.07 -5.18 20.03
C THR A 242 0.13 -4.87 21.52
N MET A 243 -0.78 -4.11 22.12
CA MET A 243 -0.74 -3.80 23.56
C MET A 243 -0.90 -5.06 24.42
N TYR A 244 -1.78 -5.97 24.01
CA TYR A 244 -1.96 -7.26 24.68
C TYR A 244 -0.66 -8.07 24.65
N ALA A 245 0.01 -8.17 23.49
CA ALA A 245 1.28 -8.86 23.35
C ALA A 245 2.38 -8.26 24.24
N ASN A 246 2.46 -6.93 24.27
CA ASN A 246 3.43 -6.18 25.06
C ASN A 246 3.37 -6.55 26.55
N ASN A 247 2.15 -6.73 27.07
CA ASN A 247 1.88 -7.11 28.45
C ASN A 247 1.98 -8.62 28.66
N LYS A 248 1.14 -9.38 27.92
CA LYS A 248 0.91 -10.83 28.13
C LYS A 248 2.17 -11.66 27.92
N PHE A 249 2.92 -11.35 26.87
CA PHE A 249 4.13 -12.09 26.52
C PHE A 249 5.37 -11.52 27.21
N LEU A 250 5.18 -10.63 28.20
CA LEU A 250 6.25 -10.04 29.02
C LEU A 250 7.28 -9.26 28.19
N LEU A 251 6.91 -8.72 27.02
CA LEU A 251 7.84 -7.95 26.19
C LEU A 251 8.31 -6.71 26.95
N GLN A 252 7.38 -5.92 27.50
CA GLN A 252 7.71 -4.69 28.23
C GLN A 252 8.54 -4.99 29.48
N ALA A 253 8.16 -6.03 30.23
CA ALA A 253 8.89 -6.47 31.41
C ALA A 253 10.34 -6.91 31.09
N ARG A 254 10.62 -7.31 29.85
CA ARG A 254 11.95 -7.66 29.35
C ARG A 254 12.61 -6.56 28.51
N GLY A 255 12.07 -5.34 28.54
CA GLY A 255 12.66 -4.18 27.87
C GLY A 255 12.45 -4.12 26.36
N GLN A 256 11.39 -4.77 25.84
CA GLN A 256 10.91 -4.64 24.46
C GLN A 256 9.51 -4.02 24.44
N ASN A 257 9.27 -3.00 23.62
CA ASN A 257 7.94 -2.42 23.44
C ASN A 257 7.61 -2.34 21.95
N VAL A 258 6.60 -3.07 21.51
CA VAL A 258 6.19 -3.12 20.10
C VAL A 258 5.23 -1.97 19.82
N LYS A 259 5.43 -1.30 18.68
CA LYS A 259 4.45 -0.38 18.10
C LYS A 259 4.22 -0.70 16.63
N ILE A 260 2.97 -0.55 16.20
CA ILE A 260 2.54 -0.70 14.80
C ILE A 260 1.81 0.56 14.39
N TYR A 261 2.06 1.06 13.18
CA TYR A 261 1.45 2.30 12.68
C TYR A 261 1.46 2.33 11.15
N PHE A 262 0.68 3.22 10.55
CA PHE A 262 0.75 3.47 9.11
C PHE A 262 1.98 4.33 8.78
N SER A 263 2.81 3.87 7.85
CA SER A 263 3.90 4.66 7.26
C SER A 263 4.15 4.20 5.85
N ALA A 264 4.09 5.14 4.90
CA ALA A 264 4.17 4.84 3.47
C ALA A 264 5.60 4.57 2.95
N ARG A 265 6.63 4.68 3.80
CA ARG A 265 8.03 4.62 3.36
C ARG A 265 8.90 3.78 4.29
N PRO A 266 10.00 3.20 3.74
CA PRO A 266 11.03 2.58 4.54
C PRO A 266 11.66 3.59 5.50
N PRO A 267 11.84 3.20 6.78
CA PRO A 267 12.44 4.06 7.80
C PRO A 267 13.85 4.59 7.47
N ILE A 268 14.19 5.78 7.93
CA ILE A 268 15.50 6.42 7.66
C ILE A 268 16.66 5.58 8.20
N ARG A 269 16.51 4.96 9.38
CA ARG A 269 17.56 4.08 9.94
C ARG A 269 17.71 2.80 9.13
N GLN A 270 16.62 2.17 8.70
CA GLN A 270 16.66 1.01 7.80
C GLN A 270 17.32 1.39 6.45
N LYS A 271 17.01 2.57 5.90
CA LYS A 271 17.70 3.16 4.73
C LYS A 271 19.20 3.34 4.96
N ARG A 272 19.63 3.74 6.16
CA ARG A 272 21.04 3.89 6.54
C ARG A 272 21.72 2.52 6.63
N LEU A 273 21.09 1.55 7.30
CA LEU A 273 21.62 0.20 7.43
C LEU A 273 21.79 -0.47 6.07
N ASN A 274 20.77 -0.39 5.21
CA ASN A 274 20.82 -0.94 3.86
C ASN A 274 22.09 -0.50 3.09
N LYS A 275 22.50 0.77 3.22
CA LYS A 275 23.68 1.33 2.53
C LYS A 275 25.01 0.73 2.96
N ILE A 276 25.08 0.10 4.13
CA ILE A 276 26.33 -0.38 4.74
C ILE A 276 26.41 -1.91 4.84
N ILE A 277 25.34 -2.64 4.51
CA ILE A 277 25.29 -4.11 4.51
C ILE A 277 25.06 -4.66 3.10
N PRO A 278 25.47 -5.92 2.82
CA PRO A 278 25.19 -6.56 1.54
C PRO A 278 23.71 -6.95 1.42
N ASP A 279 23.27 -7.06 0.17
CA ASP A 279 21.88 -7.40 -0.22
C ASP A 279 21.40 -8.75 0.36
N SER A 280 22.29 -9.73 0.52
CA SER A 280 21.97 -11.01 1.15
C SER A 280 21.69 -10.89 2.64
N PHE A 281 22.48 -10.10 3.36
CA PHE A 281 22.31 -9.91 4.80
C PHE A 281 21.08 -9.05 5.10
N TYR A 282 20.78 -8.05 4.25
CA TYR A 282 19.54 -7.29 4.36
C TYR A 282 18.30 -8.21 4.29
N ARG A 283 18.28 -9.19 3.37
CA ARG A 283 17.18 -10.15 3.29
C ARG A 283 17.05 -11.01 4.54
N GLU A 284 18.16 -11.51 5.06
CA GLU A 284 18.20 -12.31 6.30
C GLU A 284 17.64 -11.54 7.51
N LEU A 285 17.91 -10.24 7.58
CA LEU A 285 17.43 -9.40 8.68
C LEU A 285 15.94 -9.05 8.58
N PHE A 286 15.42 -8.82 7.37
CA PHE A 286 14.13 -8.15 7.18
C PHE A 286 13.06 -8.94 6.45
N ILE A 287 13.39 -9.91 5.58
CA ILE A 287 12.35 -10.70 4.90
C ILE A 287 11.77 -11.70 5.89
N ASN A 288 10.44 -11.65 6.08
CA ASN A 288 9.77 -12.53 7.03
C ASN A 288 9.63 -13.97 6.49
N PRO A 289 9.78 -15.00 7.33
CA PRO A 289 9.78 -16.41 6.93
C PRO A 289 8.38 -17.02 6.69
N CYS A 290 7.34 -16.20 6.49
CA CYS A 290 6.03 -16.65 6.02
C CYS A 290 5.36 -17.71 6.92
N LEU A 291 5.35 -17.48 8.24
CA LEU A 291 4.71 -18.37 9.23
C LEU A 291 3.17 -18.33 9.16
N SER A 292 2.56 -17.25 8.69
CA SER A 292 1.09 -17.11 8.56
C SER A 292 0.71 -16.79 7.11
N GLY A 293 -0.45 -17.27 6.65
CA GLY A 293 -1.02 -16.95 5.33
C GLY A 293 -0.87 -18.04 4.26
N TRP A 294 0.14 -18.91 4.37
CA TRP A 294 0.43 -19.95 3.37
C TRP A 294 0.54 -21.34 3.99
N ASN A 295 0.12 -22.36 3.23
CA ASN A 295 0.24 -23.76 3.64
C ASN A 295 1.69 -24.24 3.60
N VAL A 296 2.46 -23.77 2.61
CA VAL A 296 3.91 -24.01 2.47
C VAL A 296 4.61 -22.66 2.58
N GLY A 297 5.02 -22.30 3.79
CA GLY A 297 5.60 -20.98 4.09
C GLY A 297 6.95 -20.76 3.39
N GLU A 298 7.83 -21.77 3.39
CA GLU A 298 9.16 -21.69 2.78
C GLU A 298 9.12 -21.37 1.28
N ALA A 299 8.10 -21.87 0.57
CA ALA A 299 7.90 -21.54 -0.85
C ALA A 299 7.59 -20.05 -1.06
N LYS A 300 6.77 -19.47 -0.18
CA LYS A 300 6.48 -18.02 -0.21
C LYS A 300 7.68 -17.20 0.27
N TYR A 301 8.43 -17.66 1.25
CA TYR A 301 9.68 -17.02 1.69
C TYR A 301 10.70 -16.93 0.54
N ASN A 302 10.90 -18.03 -0.19
CA ASN A 302 11.75 -18.07 -1.39
C ASN A 302 11.24 -17.12 -2.50
N TYR A 303 9.93 -16.99 -2.65
CA TYR A 303 9.33 -16.02 -3.56
C TYR A 303 9.64 -14.57 -3.15
N MET A 304 9.56 -14.22 -1.87
CA MET A 304 9.90 -12.87 -1.39
C MET A 304 11.39 -12.56 -1.56
N HIS A 305 12.27 -13.56 -1.37
CA HIS A 305 13.69 -13.46 -1.71
C HIS A 305 13.91 -13.13 -3.18
N LEU A 306 13.19 -13.83 -4.08
CA LEU A 306 13.24 -13.56 -5.51
C LEU A 306 12.79 -12.13 -5.82
N CYS A 307 11.64 -11.69 -5.28
CA CYS A 307 11.13 -10.33 -5.49
C CYS A 307 12.19 -9.28 -5.15
N HIS A 308 12.85 -9.42 -4.00
CA HIS A 308 13.91 -8.52 -3.57
C HIS A 308 15.10 -8.51 -4.54
N GLN A 309 15.59 -9.68 -4.93
CA GLN A 309 16.71 -9.81 -5.87
C GLN A 309 16.42 -9.15 -7.21
N VAL A 310 15.21 -9.35 -7.74
CA VAL A 310 14.78 -8.76 -9.01
C VAL A 310 14.70 -7.24 -8.90
N LEU A 311 14.15 -6.69 -7.82
CA LEU A 311 14.09 -5.23 -7.61
C LEU A 311 15.49 -4.61 -7.48
N SER A 312 16.40 -5.23 -6.73
CA SER A 312 17.81 -4.83 -6.64
C SER A 312 18.52 -4.89 -8.00
N ARG A 313 18.25 -5.91 -8.83
CA ARG A 313 18.79 -6.00 -10.20
C ARG A 313 18.20 -4.93 -11.12
N SER A 314 16.88 -4.75 -11.09
CA SER A 314 16.16 -3.79 -11.92
C SER A 314 16.68 -2.37 -11.75
N LEU A 315 16.91 -1.94 -10.50
CA LEU A 315 17.49 -0.61 -10.21
C LEU A 315 18.90 -0.43 -10.82
N ARG A 316 19.71 -1.49 -10.91
CA ARG A 316 21.01 -1.44 -11.60
C ARG A 316 20.82 -1.28 -13.11
N THR A 317 19.89 -2.02 -13.70
CA THR A 317 19.55 -1.93 -15.13
C THR A 317 19.00 -0.56 -15.50
N ALA A 318 18.34 0.15 -14.58
CA ALA A 318 17.81 1.50 -14.77
C ALA A 318 18.88 2.52 -15.20
N MET A 319 20.13 2.31 -14.77
CA MET A 319 21.27 3.16 -15.16
C MET A 319 21.49 3.21 -16.67
N GLY A 320 21.32 2.08 -17.36
CA GLY A 320 21.43 2.01 -18.82
C GLY A 320 20.39 2.90 -19.50
N LYS A 321 19.17 2.94 -18.96
CA LYS A 321 18.10 3.80 -19.49
C LYS A 321 18.31 5.27 -19.18
N LEU A 322 18.84 5.62 -18.00
CA LEU A 322 19.22 7.01 -17.68
C LEU A 322 20.27 7.55 -18.65
N HIS A 323 21.24 6.72 -19.04
CA HIS A 323 22.23 7.07 -20.06
C HIS A 323 21.56 7.27 -21.42
N LYS A 324 20.72 6.32 -21.88
CA LYS A 324 19.98 6.44 -23.15
C LYS A 324 19.09 7.70 -23.20
N ALA A 325 18.49 8.11 -22.08
CA ALA A 325 17.67 9.32 -21.98
C ALA A 325 18.49 10.63 -21.94
N ASN A 326 19.84 10.57 -22.04
CA ASN A 326 20.76 11.69 -21.90
C ASN A 326 20.59 12.43 -20.56
N ILE A 327 20.26 11.69 -19.49
CA ILE A 327 20.13 12.23 -18.13
C ILE A 327 21.47 12.19 -17.41
N ILE A 328 22.24 11.13 -17.61
CA ILE A 328 23.62 10.97 -17.14
C ILE A 328 24.57 10.91 -18.34
N ALA A 329 25.78 11.49 -18.19
CA ALA A 329 26.77 11.58 -19.27
C ALA A 329 27.73 10.39 -19.32
N SER A 330 27.93 9.68 -18.21
CA SER A 330 28.78 8.50 -18.15
C SER A 330 28.22 7.48 -17.16
N TYR A 331 28.60 6.21 -17.33
CA TYR A 331 28.32 5.13 -16.38
C TYR A 331 29.14 5.22 -15.09
N THR A 332 30.03 6.21 -14.96
CA THR A 332 30.83 6.49 -13.76
C THR A 332 30.00 7.03 -12.59
N ALA A 333 28.69 6.84 -12.63
CA ALA A 333 27.84 6.96 -11.46
C ALA A 333 28.23 5.85 -10.48
N VAL A 334 28.73 6.25 -9.32
CA VAL A 334 29.05 5.32 -8.23
C VAL A 334 27.73 4.79 -7.68
N LEU A 335 27.27 3.63 -8.18
CA LEU A 335 26.30 2.81 -7.46
C LEU A 335 27.01 2.29 -6.21
N SER A 336 26.98 3.08 -5.14
CA SER A 336 27.65 2.75 -3.89
C SER A 336 27.01 1.56 -3.17
N ASN A 337 25.79 1.18 -3.55
CA ASN A 337 25.11 0.01 -3.02
C ASN A 337 24.24 -0.66 -4.10
N THR A 338 24.21 -2.00 -4.06
CA THR A 338 23.41 -2.84 -4.95
C THR A 338 22.07 -3.25 -4.32
N SER A 339 21.87 -2.99 -3.02
CA SER A 339 20.69 -3.41 -2.29
C SER A 339 19.57 -2.37 -2.26
N ASN A 340 18.35 -2.84 -2.50
CA ASN A 340 17.12 -2.07 -2.56
C ASN A 340 16.26 -2.30 -1.30
N ILE A 341 15.37 -1.36 -0.99
CA ILE A 341 14.50 -1.35 0.20
C ILE A 341 13.02 -1.31 -0.17
N SER A 342 12.68 -1.47 -1.44
CA SER A 342 11.36 -1.15 -1.95
C SER A 342 10.29 -2.13 -1.48
N LEU A 343 10.65 -3.33 -1.00
CA LEU A 343 9.71 -4.22 -0.31
C LEU A 343 9.24 -3.66 1.05
N ALA A 344 9.92 -2.65 1.60
CA ALA A 344 9.47 -1.92 2.79
C ALA A 344 8.70 -0.63 2.46
N ASN A 345 8.32 -0.40 1.19
CA ASN A 345 7.39 0.67 0.82
C ASN A 345 5.96 0.21 1.07
N ASN A 346 5.44 0.52 2.25
CA ASN A 346 4.09 0.13 2.63
C ASN A 346 3.05 1.06 1.97
N GLY A 347 1.90 0.55 1.57
CA GLY A 347 0.75 1.37 1.15
C GLY A 347 -0.59 0.71 1.48
N THR A 348 -1.64 1.29 0.91
CA THR A 348 -2.99 0.72 0.97
C THR A 348 -3.42 0.29 -0.42
N HIS A 349 -3.81 -0.96 -0.58
CA HIS A 349 -4.49 -1.41 -1.78
C HIS A 349 -6.00 -1.39 -1.55
N LEU A 350 -6.74 -0.75 -2.44
CA LEU A 350 -8.19 -0.70 -2.37
C LEU A 350 -8.79 -1.44 -3.56
N SER A 351 -9.40 -2.58 -3.29
CA SER A 351 -10.10 -3.41 -4.28
C SER A 351 -11.59 -3.10 -4.27
N LEU A 352 -12.15 -2.89 -5.46
CA LEU A 352 -13.58 -2.80 -5.73
C LEU A 352 -14.01 -4.00 -6.56
N GLY A 353 -15.06 -4.71 -6.18
CA GLY A 353 -15.65 -5.83 -6.92
C GLY A 353 -17.04 -5.49 -7.42
N SER A 354 -17.39 -5.97 -8.62
CA SER A 354 -18.76 -5.91 -9.17
C SER A 354 -19.47 -7.23 -8.94
N VAL A 355 -20.61 -7.20 -8.24
CA VAL A 355 -21.45 -8.37 -7.99
C VAL A 355 -21.99 -8.94 -9.29
N ARG A 356 -22.44 -8.08 -10.20
CA ARG A 356 -23.01 -8.39 -11.50
C ARG A 356 -22.00 -9.03 -12.43
N LEU A 357 -20.83 -8.42 -12.63
CA LEU A 357 -19.77 -9.01 -13.45
C LEU A 357 -19.33 -10.37 -12.90
N SER A 358 -19.20 -10.48 -11.57
CA SER A 358 -18.85 -11.73 -10.91
C SER A 358 -19.94 -12.81 -11.07
N SER A 359 -21.22 -12.42 -11.07
CA SER A 359 -22.33 -13.36 -11.23
C SER A 359 -22.43 -13.86 -12.67
N TYR A 360 -22.28 -12.97 -13.66
CA TYR A 360 -22.26 -13.36 -15.07
C TYR A 360 -21.11 -14.32 -15.42
N LEU A 361 -19.93 -14.16 -14.82
CA LEU A 361 -18.80 -15.10 -14.99
C LEU A 361 -18.97 -16.41 -14.22
N ARG A 362 -19.84 -16.44 -13.20
CA ARG A 362 -20.12 -17.65 -12.41
C ARG A 362 -21.17 -18.54 -13.09
N GLU A 363 -22.20 -17.93 -13.66
CA GLU A 363 -23.37 -18.67 -14.15
C GLU A 363 -23.15 -19.28 -15.55
N ASP A 364 -22.17 -18.83 -16.33
CA ASP A 364 -21.83 -19.29 -17.70
C ASP A 364 -22.99 -19.23 -18.74
N VAL A 365 -24.21 -18.87 -18.31
CA VAL A 365 -25.43 -18.77 -19.14
C VAL A 365 -25.44 -17.49 -20.00
N SER A 366 -24.79 -16.41 -19.55
CA SER A 366 -24.80 -15.10 -20.24
C SER A 366 -23.95 -15.05 -21.51
N GLY A 367 -23.09 -16.05 -21.74
CA GLY A 367 -22.05 -16.01 -22.77
C GLY A 367 -20.90 -15.04 -22.45
N PHE A 368 -20.90 -14.37 -21.28
CA PHE A 368 -19.82 -13.49 -20.87
C PHE A 368 -18.62 -14.31 -20.33
N ALA A 369 -17.60 -14.48 -21.17
CA ALA A 369 -16.41 -15.24 -20.86
C ALA A 369 -15.22 -14.38 -20.37
N ARG A 370 -14.19 -15.05 -19.84
CA ARG A 370 -12.91 -14.46 -19.40
C ARG A 370 -12.25 -13.51 -20.43
N LEU A 371 -12.37 -13.82 -21.73
CA LEU A 371 -11.83 -12.97 -22.79
C LEU A 371 -12.47 -11.57 -22.77
N TYR A 372 -13.78 -11.49 -22.52
CA TYR A 372 -14.53 -10.25 -22.48
C TYR A 372 -14.26 -9.45 -21.19
N GLU A 373 -14.14 -10.13 -20.05
CA GLU A 373 -13.66 -9.53 -18.80
C GLU A 373 -12.31 -8.84 -19.01
N LYS A 374 -11.35 -9.55 -19.63
CA LYS A 374 -10.01 -9.00 -19.92
C LYS A 374 -10.07 -7.80 -20.87
N HIS A 375 -10.86 -7.91 -21.94
CA HIS A 375 -10.99 -6.85 -22.93
C HIS A 375 -11.57 -5.56 -22.33
N LEU A 376 -12.68 -5.67 -21.60
CA LEU A 376 -13.27 -4.51 -20.91
C LEU A 376 -12.38 -4.00 -19.78
N GLY A 377 -11.79 -4.90 -19.00
CA GLY A 377 -10.96 -4.56 -17.84
C GLY A 377 -9.75 -3.72 -18.22
N ASP A 378 -9.04 -4.10 -19.27
CA ASP A 378 -7.87 -3.33 -19.75
C ASP A 378 -8.27 -1.95 -20.26
N LEU A 379 -9.41 -1.83 -20.95
CA LEU A 379 -9.94 -0.54 -21.39
C LEU A 379 -10.34 0.36 -20.22
N VAL A 380 -10.99 -0.19 -19.19
CA VAL A 380 -11.31 0.56 -17.97
C VAL A 380 -10.04 1.07 -17.29
N ILE A 381 -9.00 0.24 -17.16
CA ILE A 381 -7.71 0.66 -16.60
C ILE A 381 -7.13 1.84 -17.39
N LYS A 382 -7.13 1.76 -18.72
CA LYS A 382 -6.66 2.87 -19.58
C LYS A 382 -7.41 4.17 -19.31
N ILE A 383 -8.73 4.12 -19.14
CA ILE A 383 -9.55 5.31 -18.82
C ILE A 383 -9.17 5.83 -17.44
N VAL A 384 -9.17 4.97 -16.42
CA VAL A 384 -8.90 5.33 -15.02
C VAL A 384 -7.51 5.96 -14.84
N GLU A 385 -6.49 5.49 -15.56
CA GLU A 385 -5.12 6.05 -15.48
C GLU A 385 -5.08 7.58 -15.72
N HIS A 386 -6.02 8.15 -16.48
CA HIS A 386 -6.11 9.60 -16.72
C HIS A 386 -6.61 10.38 -15.50
N PHE A 387 -7.39 9.74 -14.63
CA PHE A 387 -8.00 10.37 -13.44
C PHE A 387 -7.14 10.23 -12.18
N LEU A 388 -6.11 9.37 -12.19
CA LEU A 388 -5.24 9.12 -11.03
C LEU A 388 -4.59 10.38 -10.41
N PRO A 389 -4.24 11.45 -11.16
CA PRO A 389 -3.75 12.69 -10.56
C PRO A 389 -4.71 13.36 -9.57
N LEU A 390 -6.02 13.03 -9.58
CA LEU A 390 -6.98 13.53 -8.60
C LEU A 390 -6.77 12.94 -7.19
N PHE A 391 -6.11 11.78 -7.08
CA PHE A 391 -5.91 11.09 -5.80
C PHE A 391 -4.60 11.48 -5.12
N VAL A 392 -3.54 11.66 -5.92
CA VAL A 392 -2.17 11.87 -5.45
C VAL A 392 -2.03 13.21 -4.73
N GLY A 393 -1.68 13.15 -3.45
CA GLY A 393 -1.56 14.31 -2.57
C GLY A 393 -2.89 14.90 -2.10
N THR A 394 -3.98 14.64 -2.82
CA THR A 394 -5.35 15.05 -2.49
C THR A 394 -5.91 14.22 -1.32
N TYR A 395 -5.93 12.90 -1.48
CA TYR A 395 -6.50 11.96 -0.51
C TYR A 395 -5.45 11.09 0.19
N SER A 396 -4.29 10.86 -0.44
CA SER A 396 -3.17 10.18 0.22
C SER A 396 -1.85 10.82 -0.17
N ALA A 397 -0.87 10.82 0.73
CA ALA A 397 0.45 11.39 0.46
C ALA A 397 1.58 10.66 1.20
N ALA A 398 2.83 10.96 0.83
CA ALA A 398 4.01 10.54 1.59
C ALA A 398 5.08 11.65 1.57
N PRO A 399 4.87 12.78 2.30
CA PRO A 399 5.75 13.95 2.26
C PRO A 399 7.20 13.59 2.56
N TYR A 400 8.13 13.96 1.67
CA TYR A 400 9.56 13.67 1.82
C TYR A 400 10.43 14.88 1.55
N ARG A 401 11.44 15.07 2.40
CA ARG A 401 12.49 16.04 2.15
C ARG A 401 13.71 15.34 1.56
N MET A 402 14.02 15.62 0.29
CA MET A 402 15.19 15.08 -0.39
C MET A 402 16.35 16.07 -0.30
N ASP A 403 17.43 15.69 0.41
CA ASP A 403 18.65 16.52 0.49
C ASP A 403 19.28 16.70 -0.90
N PHE A 404 19.99 17.81 -1.10
CA PHE A 404 20.80 18.00 -2.30
C PHE A 404 21.70 16.79 -2.58
N THR A 405 22.40 16.22 -1.59
CA THR A 405 23.32 15.10 -1.82
C THR A 405 22.64 13.83 -2.34
N ASP A 406 21.33 13.71 -2.05
CA ASP A 406 20.48 12.61 -2.48
C ASP A 406 19.78 12.88 -3.81
N PHE A 407 19.83 14.11 -4.32
CA PHE A 407 19.23 14.56 -5.59
C PHE A 407 20.05 14.15 -6.82
N ARG A 408 20.62 12.93 -6.79
CA ARG A 408 21.31 12.32 -7.93
C ARG A 408 20.28 11.64 -8.83
N PRO A 409 20.41 11.71 -10.17
CA PRO A 409 19.42 11.10 -11.07
C PRO A 409 19.13 9.63 -10.77
N GLU A 410 20.18 8.84 -10.52
CA GLU A 410 20.09 7.39 -10.23
C GLU A 410 19.33 7.06 -8.94
N LYS A 411 19.26 8.02 -8.01
CA LYS A 411 18.57 7.86 -6.73
C LYS A 411 17.20 8.54 -6.73
N ALA A 412 17.11 9.72 -7.30
CA ALA A 412 15.89 10.51 -7.33
C ALA A 412 14.85 9.93 -8.28
N LEU A 413 15.27 9.37 -9.43
CA LEU A 413 14.36 8.81 -10.42
C LEU A 413 13.99 7.34 -10.15
N GLY A 414 14.69 6.65 -9.23
CA GLY A 414 14.33 5.30 -8.79
C GLY A 414 14.01 4.35 -9.95
N PHE A 415 12.78 3.83 -9.96
CA PHE A 415 12.29 2.90 -10.99
C PHE A 415 11.69 3.59 -12.22
N LEU A 416 11.48 4.91 -12.22
CA LEU A 416 10.88 5.65 -13.34
C LEU A 416 11.48 5.33 -14.71
N PRO A 417 12.80 5.03 -14.88
CA PRO A 417 13.32 4.60 -16.18
C PRO A 417 12.65 3.32 -16.73
N HIS A 418 12.10 2.46 -15.88
CA HIS A 418 11.35 1.27 -16.26
C HIS A 418 9.84 1.50 -16.36
N GLU A 419 9.36 2.67 -15.97
CA GLU A 419 7.93 3.03 -15.90
C GLU A 419 7.52 4.07 -16.94
N LEU A 420 8.50 4.79 -17.49
CA LEU A 420 8.33 5.83 -18.49
C LEU A 420 9.34 5.67 -19.65
N ASP A 421 8.86 5.96 -20.85
CA ASP A 421 9.72 6.16 -22.02
C ASP A 421 10.78 7.27 -21.79
N CYS A 422 11.93 7.14 -22.47
CA CYS A 422 13.07 8.03 -22.39
C CYS A 422 12.71 9.52 -22.57
N MET A 423 11.79 9.86 -23.49
CA MET A 423 11.42 11.24 -23.75
C MET A 423 10.68 11.87 -22.57
N HIS A 424 9.64 11.20 -22.06
CA HIS A 424 8.88 11.69 -20.91
C HIS A 424 9.71 11.68 -19.62
N LEU A 425 10.58 10.67 -19.43
CA LEU A 425 11.54 10.65 -18.32
C LEU A 425 12.46 11.88 -18.35
N GLN A 426 12.99 12.24 -19.51
CA GLN A 426 13.81 13.44 -19.67
C GLN A 426 13.01 14.72 -19.37
N MET A 427 11.76 14.79 -19.82
CA MET A 427 10.87 15.92 -19.56
C MET A 427 10.59 16.12 -18.07
N ILE A 428 10.23 15.03 -17.36
CA ILE A 428 10.03 15.03 -15.90
C ILE A 428 11.31 15.48 -15.20
N TRP A 429 12.46 14.87 -15.52
CA TRP A 429 13.72 15.23 -14.86
C TRP A 429 14.08 16.71 -15.03
N ARG A 430 13.86 17.26 -16.23
CA ARG A 430 14.10 18.69 -16.49
C ARG A 430 13.16 19.59 -15.68
N LYS A 431 11.90 19.23 -15.54
CA LYS A 431 10.93 19.97 -14.73
C LYS A 431 11.24 19.87 -13.25
N TRP A 432 11.64 18.69 -12.79
CA TRP A 432 12.04 18.46 -11.41
C TRP A 432 13.26 19.30 -11.03
N LYS A 433 14.31 19.34 -11.86
CA LYS A 433 15.47 20.24 -11.66
C LYS A 433 15.11 21.72 -11.61
N LYS A 434 14.02 22.14 -12.28
CA LYS A 434 13.55 23.53 -12.23
C LYS A 434 12.79 23.85 -10.96
N LYS A 435 12.02 22.87 -10.44
CA LYS A 435 11.28 22.93 -9.19
C LYS A 435 12.22 22.91 -7.98
N ALA A 436 13.20 22.03 -8.00
CA ALA A 436 14.12 21.82 -6.89
C ALA A 436 15.03 23.03 -6.61
N HIS A 437 15.41 23.20 -5.35
CA HIS A 437 16.33 24.23 -4.86
C HIS A 437 17.79 23.79 -5.05
N VAL A 438 18.17 23.59 -6.31
CA VAL A 438 19.48 23.06 -6.74
C VAL A 438 20.21 24.00 -7.72
N LYS A 439 19.76 25.26 -7.82
CA LYS A 439 20.34 26.25 -8.74
C LYS A 439 21.44 27.06 -8.07
N PHE A 440 22.51 27.30 -8.80
CA PHE A 440 23.53 28.29 -8.49
C PHE A 440 23.75 29.19 -9.71
N LEU A 441 23.74 30.51 -9.53
CA LEU A 441 23.80 31.50 -10.61
C LEU A 441 22.81 31.20 -11.77
N GLY A 442 21.58 30.82 -11.42
CA GLY A 442 20.50 30.52 -12.37
C GLY A 442 20.59 29.17 -13.08
N LYS A 443 21.69 28.42 -12.92
CA LYS A 443 21.89 27.10 -13.55
C LYS A 443 21.68 25.98 -12.53
N PRO A 444 20.87 24.94 -12.85
CA PRO A 444 20.69 23.79 -11.96
C PRO A 444 21.96 22.94 -11.94
N ILE A 445 22.43 22.62 -10.74
CA ILE A 445 23.57 21.72 -10.49
C ILE A 445 23.01 20.44 -9.86
N THR A 446 23.45 19.30 -10.36
CA THR A 446 23.15 17.99 -9.75
C THR A 446 24.39 17.49 -9.02
N PRO A 447 24.26 16.72 -7.93
CA PRO A 447 25.43 16.14 -7.27
C PRO A 447 26.12 15.16 -8.20
N PHE A 448 27.45 15.10 -8.10
CA PHE A 448 28.30 14.19 -8.87
C PHE A 448 29.50 13.74 -8.02
N GLY A 449 30.15 12.67 -8.46
CA GLY A 449 31.36 12.14 -7.82
C GLY A 449 31.11 11.53 -6.42
N PRO A 450 32.16 11.44 -5.60
CA PRO A 450 32.07 10.86 -4.25
C PRO A 450 31.15 11.66 -3.31
N PRO A 451 30.56 11.02 -2.27
CA PRO A 451 29.62 11.69 -1.35
C PRO A 451 30.16 12.94 -0.65
N TRP A 452 31.45 12.97 -0.31
CA TRP A 452 32.07 14.12 0.37
C TRP A 452 32.06 15.38 -0.51
N LEU A 453 32.26 15.24 -1.82
CA LEU A 453 32.24 16.36 -2.76
C LEU A 453 30.85 17.00 -2.81
N GLY A 454 29.80 16.17 -2.85
CA GLY A 454 28.42 16.63 -2.80
C GLY A 454 28.12 17.45 -1.54
N ARG A 455 28.65 17.04 -0.37
CA ARG A 455 28.48 17.79 0.90
C ARG A 455 29.18 19.13 0.85
N THR A 456 30.39 19.19 0.30
CA THR A 456 31.14 20.44 0.15
C THR A 456 30.41 21.41 -0.78
N ILE A 457 29.98 20.94 -1.96
CA ILE A 457 29.20 21.75 -2.92
C ILE A 457 27.91 22.26 -2.28
N ARG A 458 27.19 21.39 -1.57
CA ARG A 458 25.97 21.77 -0.84
C ARG A 458 26.21 22.95 0.10
N ASN A 459 27.26 22.86 0.91
CA ASN A 459 27.55 23.85 1.95
C ASN A 459 28.03 25.18 1.34
N ILE A 460 28.91 25.14 0.34
CA ILE A 460 29.44 26.36 -0.33
C ILE A 460 28.33 27.06 -1.13
N LEU A 461 27.57 26.30 -1.91
CA LEU A 461 26.56 26.85 -2.82
C LEU A 461 25.16 26.99 -2.18
N ARG A 462 25.01 26.63 -0.89
CA ARG A 462 23.75 26.64 -0.12
C ARG A 462 22.59 25.93 -0.83
N LEU A 463 22.88 24.81 -1.49
CA LEU A 463 21.87 24.03 -2.21
C LEU A 463 21.07 23.17 -1.22
N LYS A 464 19.75 23.14 -1.38
CA LYS A 464 18.83 22.53 -0.41
C LYS A 464 18.26 21.19 -0.87
N GLY A 465 18.15 20.95 -2.18
CA GLY A 465 17.47 19.77 -2.73
C GLY A 465 16.00 20.04 -3.03
N ASP A 466 15.08 19.14 -2.69
CA ASP A 466 13.64 19.30 -2.97
C ASP A 466 12.72 18.80 -1.84
N PHE A 467 11.45 19.22 -1.88
CA PHE A 467 10.36 18.69 -1.08
C PHE A 467 9.33 18.00 -2.00
N VAL A 468 9.10 16.71 -1.79
CA VAL A 468 8.25 15.86 -2.63
C VAL A 468 6.93 15.55 -1.91
N PRO A 469 5.76 15.88 -2.49
CA PRO A 469 4.44 15.61 -1.89
C PRO A 469 4.19 14.13 -1.59
N ASP A 470 4.49 13.26 -2.54
CA ASP A 470 4.34 11.81 -2.37
C ASP A 470 5.52 11.08 -2.99
N PHE A 471 6.52 10.77 -2.15
CA PHE A 471 7.73 10.12 -2.60
C PHE A 471 7.59 8.60 -2.75
N ARG A 472 6.59 7.97 -2.10
CA ARG A 472 6.37 6.52 -2.23
C ARG A 472 6.12 6.13 -3.68
N LEU A 473 5.32 6.93 -4.38
CA LEU A 473 4.94 6.70 -5.78
C LEU A 473 6.10 6.89 -6.78
N VAL A 474 7.28 7.31 -6.30
CA VAL A 474 8.50 7.53 -7.11
C VAL A 474 9.62 6.56 -6.71
N ASP A 475 9.72 6.22 -5.42
CA ASP A 475 10.77 5.35 -4.83
C ASP A 475 10.39 3.84 -4.87
N TYR A 476 9.18 3.52 -5.33
CA TYR A 476 8.66 2.16 -5.50
C TYR A 476 8.37 1.88 -6.98
N PHE A 477 8.60 0.63 -7.41
CA PHE A 477 8.28 0.21 -8.77
C PHE A 477 6.75 0.04 -8.88
N MET A 478 6.07 1.05 -9.39
CA MET A 478 4.61 1.16 -9.41
C MET A 478 3.97 0.53 -10.63
N SER A 479 4.57 0.70 -11.81
CA SER A 479 3.92 0.27 -13.05
C SER A 479 4.92 -0.14 -14.12
N LEU A 480 4.77 -1.37 -14.62
CA LEU A 480 5.55 -1.85 -15.77
C LEU A 480 5.20 -1.05 -17.02
N LEU A 481 6.21 -0.56 -17.72
CA LEU A 481 6.04 0.00 -19.06
C LEU A 481 5.97 -1.12 -20.09
N SER A 482 4.97 -1.04 -20.97
CA SER A 482 4.85 -1.90 -22.16
C SER A 482 6.13 -1.92 -23.04
N THR A 483 6.35 -3.02 -23.76
CA THR A 483 7.30 -3.06 -24.89
C THR A 483 6.53 -2.82 -26.20
N ASP A 484 7.25 -2.53 -27.29
CA ASP A 484 6.63 -2.32 -28.62
C ASP A 484 5.84 -3.55 -29.12
N ARG A 485 6.17 -4.76 -28.61
CA ARG A 485 5.55 -6.02 -29.02
C ARG A 485 4.56 -6.58 -27.99
N SER A 486 4.68 -6.18 -26.73
CA SER A 486 3.87 -6.72 -25.63
C SER A 486 3.26 -5.58 -24.82
N PRO A 487 2.13 -5.01 -25.30
CA PRO A 487 1.39 -4.02 -24.53
C PRO A 487 0.71 -4.66 -23.32
N VAL A 488 0.67 -3.94 -22.20
CA VAL A 488 0.14 -4.45 -20.93
C VAL A 488 -1.39 -4.40 -20.82
N LEU A 489 -2.05 -3.58 -21.65
CA LEU A 489 -3.49 -3.30 -21.60
C LEU A 489 -4.17 -3.41 -22.98
N ASP A 490 -3.70 -4.32 -23.83
CA ASP A 490 -4.27 -4.53 -25.17
C ASP A 490 -5.62 -5.28 -25.17
N GLY A 491 -6.13 -5.69 -24.01
CA GLY A 491 -7.40 -6.41 -23.89
C GLY A 491 -7.35 -7.84 -24.41
N THR A 492 -6.16 -8.41 -24.61
CA THR A 492 -5.98 -9.81 -25.01
C THR A 492 -5.53 -10.67 -23.82
N LEU A 493 -5.88 -11.96 -23.86
CA LEU A 493 -5.48 -12.89 -22.80
C LEU A 493 -3.95 -13.10 -22.78
N GLY A 494 -3.38 -13.18 -21.57
CA GLY A 494 -1.96 -13.43 -21.36
C GLY A 494 -1.02 -12.28 -21.76
N ASN A 495 -1.54 -11.07 -21.96
CA ASN A 495 -0.72 -9.90 -22.27
C ASN A 495 0.31 -9.57 -21.17
N ASP A 496 -0.07 -9.75 -19.92
CA ASP A 496 0.80 -9.64 -18.75
C ASP A 496 1.95 -10.65 -18.80
N ALA A 497 1.68 -11.91 -19.19
CA ALA A 497 2.68 -12.96 -19.29
C ALA A 497 3.70 -12.67 -20.41
N ARG A 498 3.23 -12.17 -21.56
CA ARG A 498 4.10 -11.76 -22.68
C ARG A 498 5.01 -10.60 -22.27
N LEU A 499 4.46 -9.56 -21.65
CA LEU A 499 5.26 -8.44 -21.17
C LEU A 499 6.29 -8.88 -20.13
N LYS A 500 5.88 -9.72 -19.16
CA LYS A 500 6.81 -10.23 -18.14
C LYS A 500 7.96 -11.03 -18.76
N LYS A 501 7.70 -11.79 -19.82
CA LYS A 501 8.75 -12.51 -20.56
C LYS A 501 9.73 -11.54 -21.22
N ASP A 502 9.22 -10.56 -21.98
CA ASP A 502 10.06 -9.55 -22.61
C ASP A 502 10.92 -8.77 -21.58
N LEU A 503 10.33 -8.39 -20.45
CA LEU A 503 11.06 -7.68 -19.39
C LEU A 503 12.05 -8.56 -18.63
N ALA A 504 11.81 -9.87 -18.56
CA ALA A 504 12.77 -10.82 -18.00
C ALA A 504 13.99 -10.99 -18.92
N ASP A 505 13.77 -11.03 -20.24
CA ASP A 505 14.86 -11.07 -21.24
C ASP A 505 15.71 -9.79 -21.21
N LEU A 506 15.13 -8.67 -20.77
CA LEU A 506 15.84 -7.41 -20.52
C LEU A 506 16.45 -7.29 -19.11
N GLU A 507 16.36 -8.35 -18.29
CA GLU A 507 16.77 -8.40 -16.89
C GLU A 507 16.07 -7.38 -15.95
N ILE A 508 14.97 -6.78 -16.40
CA ILE A 508 14.19 -5.76 -15.67
C ILE A 508 13.26 -6.40 -14.64
N PHE A 509 12.71 -7.58 -14.97
CA PHE A 509 11.68 -8.25 -14.17
C PHE A 509 11.87 -9.79 -14.14
N ASP A 510 10.96 -10.52 -13.50
CA ASP A 510 10.93 -11.99 -13.51
C ASP A 510 9.50 -12.50 -13.74
N VAL A 511 9.34 -13.53 -14.57
CA VAL A 511 8.04 -14.09 -14.98
C VAL A 511 7.21 -14.61 -13.80
N ARG A 512 7.86 -15.03 -12.71
CA ARG A 512 7.21 -15.54 -11.50
C ARG A 512 6.58 -14.43 -10.67
N MET A 513 7.05 -13.19 -10.78
CA MET A 513 6.50 -12.06 -10.03
C MET A 513 5.11 -11.67 -10.53
N SER A 514 4.29 -11.11 -9.63
CA SER A 514 3.02 -10.49 -10.01
C SER A 514 3.28 -9.20 -10.76
N SER A 515 2.57 -8.95 -11.86
CA SER A 515 2.71 -7.72 -12.64
C SER A 515 2.37 -6.47 -11.81
N TYR A 516 3.22 -5.45 -11.92
CA TYR A 516 3.04 -4.17 -11.22
C TYR A 516 2.30 -3.19 -12.12
N LEU A 517 1.19 -2.66 -11.62
CA LEU A 517 0.33 -1.68 -12.28
C LEU A 517 -0.25 -0.75 -11.22
N LEU A 518 -0.45 0.53 -11.57
CA LEU A 518 -1.13 1.51 -10.71
C LEU A 518 -2.56 1.07 -10.39
N TYR A 519 -3.24 0.53 -11.40
CA TYR A 519 -4.61 0.04 -11.32
C TYR A 519 -4.68 -1.35 -11.97
N ARG A 520 -5.18 -2.34 -11.24
CA ARG A 520 -5.09 -3.75 -11.64
C ARG A 520 -6.45 -4.40 -11.74
N LEU A 521 -6.71 -5.10 -12.84
CA LEU A 521 -7.85 -5.99 -12.99
C LEU A 521 -7.70 -7.19 -12.04
N ARG A 522 -8.70 -7.41 -11.20
CA ARG A 522 -8.87 -8.63 -10.42
C ARG A 522 -9.75 -9.56 -11.25
N GLU A 523 -9.10 -10.46 -12.00
CA GLU A 523 -9.78 -11.44 -12.85
C GLU A 523 -10.53 -12.48 -12.02
N PHE A 524 -11.78 -12.75 -12.38
CA PHE A 524 -12.64 -13.71 -11.69
C PHE A 524 -12.00 -15.09 -11.56
N ASN A 525 -11.40 -15.60 -12.64
CA ASN A 525 -10.77 -16.93 -12.64
C ASN A 525 -9.60 -17.05 -11.65
N THR A 526 -8.97 -15.93 -11.27
CA THR A 526 -7.83 -15.93 -10.33
C THR A 526 -8.27 -15.59 -8.91
N MET A 527 -9.20 -14.65 -8.76
CA MET A 527 -9.56 -14.05 -7.46
C MET A 527 -10.90 -14.54 -6.90
N GLY A 528 -11.75 -15.16 -7.73
CA GLY A 528 -13.13 -15.53 -7.39
C GLY A 528 -14.15 -14.39 -7.48
N PHE A 529 -13.72 -13.21 -7.93
CA PHE A 529 -14.56 -12.04 -8.22
C PHE A 529 -13.95 -11.22 -9.35
N SER A 530 -14.79 -10.49 -10.08
CA SER A 530 -14.37 -9.53 -11.11
C SER A 530 -14.36 -8.11 -10.55
N GLY A 531 -13.26 -7.39 -10.74
CA GLY A 531 -13.15 -6.03 -10.24
C GLY A 531 -11.80 -5.38 -10.45
N PHE A 532 -11.52 -4.30 -9.72
CA PHE A 532 -10.31 -3.51 -9.88
C PHE A 532 -9.66 -3.16 -8.56
N GLU A 533 -8.34 -3.06 -8.55
CA GLU A 533 -7.55 -2.68 -7.40
C GLU A 533 -6.69 -1.44 -7.68
N GLY A 534 -6.85 -0.42 -6.84
CA GLY A 534 -5.94 0.73 -6.77
C GLY A 534 -4.77 0.47 -5.84
N ARG A 535 -3.54 0.60 -6.36
CA ARG A 535 -2.28 0.36 -5.61
C ARG A 535 -1.48 1.64 -5.32
N TYR A 536 -2.05 2.78 -5.68
CA TYR A 536 -1.40 4.10 -5.62
C TYR A 536 -1.68 4.87 -4.32
N TYR A 537 -2.37 4.30 -3.33
CA TYR A 537 -2.59 4.98 -2.06
C TYR A 537 -1.39 4.85 -1.13
N SER A 538 -0.90 5.99 -0.67
CA SER A 538 0.20 6.10 0.30
C SER A 538 -0.35 6.15 1.73
N LEU A 539 -0.23 7.28 2.43
CA LEU A 539 -0.72 7.47 3.79
C LEU A 539 -1.97 8.37 3.80
N PHE A 540 -3.00 7.95 4.54
CA PHE A 540 -4.19 8.74 4.85
C PHE A 540 -4.02 9.45 6.20
N LEU A 541 -4.52 10.69 6.33
CA LEU A 541 -4.55 11.37 7.63
C LEU A 541 -5.73 10.86 8.46
N SER A 542 -6.94 10.87 7.91
CA SER A 542 -8.13 10.25 8.49
C SER A 542 -8.54 9.05 7.64
N LEU A 543 -8.85 7.93 8.30
CA LEU A 543 -9.37 6.76 7.59
C LEU A 543 -10.79 7.07 7.09
N GLU A 544 -11.67 7.62 7.92
CA GLU A 544 -13.07 7.88 7.52
C GLU A 544 -13.18 8.98 6.44
N ASP A 545 -12.53 10.13 6.64
CA ASP A 545 -12.68 11.30 5.78
C ASP A 545 -11.82 11.28 4.52
N ASP A 546 -10.63 10.67 4.56
CA ASP A 546 -9.74 10.63 3.38
C ASP A 546 -9.85 9.30 2.61
N MET A 547 -9.75 8.14 3.28
CA MET A 547 -9.87 6.84 2.60
C MET A 547 -11.30 6.59 2.12
N GLY A 548 -12.32 7.00 2.89
CA GLY A 548 -13.71 6.86 2.48
C GLY A 548 -14.03 7.63 1.19
N ARG A 549 -13.63 8.91 1.13
CA ARG A 549 -13.83 9.75 -0.06
C ARG A 549 -12.99 9.31 -1.26
N ALA A 550 -11.79 8.77 -1.02
CA ALA A 550 -11.00 8.14 -2.07
C ALA A 550 -11.71 6.91 -2.66
N ALA A 551 -12.32 6.06 -1.82
CA ALA A 551 -13.08 4.91 -2.28
C ALA A 551 -14.31 5.30 -3.10
N ASP A 552 -15.02 6.37 -2.69
CA ASP A 552 -16.12 6.96 -3.45
C ASP A 552 -15.67 7.43 -4.83
N LEU A 553 -14.58 8.20 -4.88
CA LEU A 553 -14.06 8.74 -6.15
C LEU A 553 -13.58 7.62 -7.08
N GLN A 554 -12.92 6.58 -6.55
CA GLN A 554 -12.53 5.41 -7.33
C GLN A 554 -13.74 4.67 -7.88
N THR A 555 -14.81 4.54 -7.09
CA THR A 555 -16.08 3.95 -7.51
C THR A 555 -16.72 4.75 -8.64
N LEU A 556 -16.80 6.08 -8.49
CA LEU A 556 -17.36 6.98 -9.50
C LEU A 556 -16.59 6.91 -10.83
N VAL A 557 -15.25 6.91 -10.77
CA VAL A 557 -14.40 6.81 -11.97
C VAL A 557 -14.57 5.46 -12.67
N ASN A 558 -14.71 4.36 -11.92
CA ASN A 558 -15.03 3.05 -12.51
C ASN A 558 -16.38 3.04 -13.21
N ALA A 559 -17.43 3.52 -12.54
CA ALA A 559 -18.78 3.57 -13.09
C ALA A 559 -18.82 4.45 -14.36
N LEU A 560 -18.15 5.60 -14.33
CA LEU A 560 -18.02 6.48 -15.50
C LEU A 560 -17.26 5.81 -16.65
N ALA A 561 -16.20 5.05 -16.37
CA ALA A 561 -15.47 4.32 -17.40
C ALA A 561 -16.39 3.32 -18.11
N PHE A 562 -17.22 2.57 -17.37
CA PHE A 562 -18.23 1.69 -17.98
C PHE A 562 -19.30 2.45 -18.75
N LYS A 563 -19.75 3.60 -18.25
CA LYS A 563 -20.70 4.48 -18.95
C LYS A 563 -20.16 4.88 -20.34
N TYR A 564 -18.92 5.38 -20.40
CA TYR A 564 -18.30 5.75 -21.68
C TYR A 564 -18.15 4.57 -22.65
N ILE A 565 -17.87 3.36 -22.14
CA ILE A 565 -17.76 2.16 -22.99
C ILE A 565 -19.15 1.75 -23.52
N ALA A 566 -20.18 1.80 -22.67
CA ALA A 566 -21.55 1.43 -23.03
C ALA A 566 -22.18 2.39 -24.05
N GLU A 567 -21.86 3.67 -23.94
CA GLU A 567 -22.29 4.70 -24.91
C GLU A 567 -21.54 4.58 -26.25
N GLY A 568 -20.39 3.91 -26.25
CA GLY A 568 -19.50 3.78 -27.42
C GLY A 568 -18.55 4.96 -27.60
N ASP A 569 -18.48 5.85 -26.60
CA ASP A 569 -17.64 7.06 -26.59
C ASP A 569 -16.15 6.75 -26.51
N VAL A 570 -15.78 5.65 -25.85
CA VAL A 570 -14.39 5.24 -25.65
C VAL A 570 -14.21 3.76 -25.93
N THR A 571 -13.16 3.43 -26.68
CA THR A 571 -12.76 2.08 -27.09
C THR A 571 -11.24 1.97 -27.08
N HIS A 572 -10.67 0.79 -27.28
CA HIS A 572 -9.21 0.62 -27.40
C HIS A 572 -8.59 1.50 -28.49
N PHE A 573 -9.33 1.85 -29.54
CA PHE A 573 -8.86 2.77 -30.59
C PHE A 573 -8.59 4.18 -30.07
N HIS A 574 -9.42 4.66 -29.13
CA HIS A 574 -9.30 6.01 -28.58
C HIS A 574 -8.09 6.16 -27.63
N ILE A 575 -7.57 5.05 -27.09
CA ILE A 575 -6.40 5.01 -26.22
C ILE A 575 -5.46 3.88 -26.71
N PRO A 576 -4.62 4.15 -27.72
CA PRO A 576 -3.80 3.13 -28.36
C PRO A 576 -2.78 2.44 -27.44
N ASP A 577 -2.46 1.19 -27.79
CA ASP A 577 -1.52 0.30 -27.09
C ASP A 577 -0.06 0.53 -27.52
N ASP A 578 0.44 1.73 -27.27
CA ASP A 578 1.81 2.15 -27.57
C ASP A 578 2.54 2.57 -26.28
N PRO A 579 3.81 2.16 -26.06
CA PRO A 579 4.55 2.50 -24.86
C PRO A 579 4.80 4.01 -24.69
N THR A 580 4.88 4.77 -25.78
CA THR A 580 4.97 6.23 -25.72
C THR A 580 3.66 6.85 -25.25
N ILE A 581 2.51 6.36 -25.76
CA ILE A 581 1.17 6.80 -25.32
C ILE A 581 0.89 6.41 -23.86
N GLU A 582 1.36 5.24 -23.43
CA GLU A 582 1.34 4.81 -22.03
C GLU A 582 2.18 5.70 -21.13
N SER A 583 3.40 5.98 -21.55
CA SER A 583 4.27 6.93 -20.87
C SER A 583 3.64 8.33 -20.84
N GLU A 584 2.99 8.78 -21.92
CA GLU A 584 2.37 10.10 -22.03
C GLU A 584 1.28 10.31 -20.96
N ARG A 585 0.37 9.33 -20.79
CA ARG A 585 -0.70 9.40 -19.77
C ARG A 585 -0.17 9.20 -18.34
N ARG A 586 0.81 8.31 -18.13
CA ARG A 586 1.37 8.03 -16.79
C ARG A 586 2.31 9.11 -16.27
N GLN A 587 2.97 9.89 -17.14
CA GLN A 587 3.81 11.00 -16.69
C GLN A 587 3.02 12.01 -15.84
N ILE A 588 1.71 12.12 -16.07
CA ILE A 588 0.84 13.06 -15.39
C ILE A 588 0.69 12.65 -13.91
N PHE A 589 0.53 11.34 -13.67
CA PHE A 589 0.49 10.77 -12.33
C PHE A 589 1.81 10.97 -11.58
N PHE A 590 2.94 10.56 -12.18
CA PHE A 590 4.25 10.72 -11.54
C PHE A 590 4.63 12.20 -11.35
N GLY A 591 4.24 13.07 -12.29
CA GLY A 591 4.42 14.51 -12.18
C GLY A 591 3.66 15.10 -10.98
N ALA A 592 2.42 14.65 -10.74
CA ALA A 592 1.64 15.04 -9.57
C ALA A 592 2.31 14.54 -8.27
N ALA A 593 2.80 13.30 -8.23
CA ALA A 593 3.51 12.73 -7.08
C ALA A 593 4.78 13.52 -6.71
N ILE A 594 5.57 13.87 -7.73
CA ILE A 594 6.76 14.72 -7.58
C ILE A 594 6.38 16.14 -7.19
N GLY A 595 5.19 16.62 -7.58
CA GLY A 595 4.76 18.01 -7.41
C GLY A 595 5.39 18.97 -8.42
N ILE A 596 5.69 18.50 -9.64
CA ILE A 596 6.09 19.42 -10.71
C ILE A 596 4.88 20.25 -11.17
N PRO A 597 5.05 21.52 -11.56
CA PRO A 597 3.91 22.39 -11.87
C PRO A 597 3.26 22.09 -13.22
N THR A 598 4.03 21.54 -14.17
CA THR A 598 3.57 21.32 -15.55
C THR A 598 4.18 20.07 -16.16
N PHE A 599 3.42 19.38 -17.02
CA PHE A 599 3.83 18.23 -17.81
C PHE A 599 3.68 18.50 -19.32
N TYR A 600 3.98 17.51 -20.17
CA TYR A 600 3.98 17.68 -21.62
C TYR A 600 3.11 16.65 -22.33
N ILE A 601 2.38 17.08 -23.36
CA ILE A 601 1.59 16.20 -24.25
C ILE A 601 1.93 16.51 -25.69
N LEU A 602 2.03 15.50 -26.54
CA LEU A 602 2.22 15.65 -27.97
C LEU A 602 0.99 16.35 -28.59
N LYS A 603 1.20 17.43 -29.33
CA LYS A 603 0.12 18.23 -29.94
C LYS A 603 -0.83 17.38 -30.80
N ASN A 604 -0.26 16.42 -31.52
CA ASN A 604 -0.97 15.48 -32.38
C ASN A 604 -0.96 14.06 -31.77
N THR A 605 -1.15 13.94 -30.46
CA THR A 605 -1.27 12.63 -29.80
C THR A 605 -2.39 11.81 -30.42
N SER A 606 -2.16 10.51 -30.57
CA SER A 606 -3.16 9.52 -30.98
C SER A 606 -4.08 9.11 -29.83
N ASN A 607 -3.79 9.51 -28.59
CA ASN A 607 -4.69 9.35 -27.46
C ASN A 607 -5.82 10.39 -27.54
N LEU A 608 -6.90 10.01 -28.23
CA LEU A 608 -8.06 10.87 -28.48
C LEU A 608 -8.80 11.21 -27.19
N PHE A 609 -8.81 10.29 -26.22
CA PHE A 609 -9.42 10.54 -24.91
C PHE A 609 -8.66 11.61 -24.14
N LEU A 610 -7.32 11.50 -24.05
CA LEU A 610 -6.49 12.53 -23.44
C LEU A 610 -6.65 13.87 -24.15
N LYS A 611 -6.73 13.88 -25.48
CA LYS A 611 -6.99 15.10 -26.26
C LYS A 611 -8.32 15.76 -25.86
N LYS A 612 -9.41 15.00 -25.67
CA LYS A 612 -10.72 15.48 -25.20
C LYS A 612 -10.63 16.13 -23.80
N ILE A 613 -9.81 15.58 -22.91
CA ILE A 613 -9.57 16.17 -21.57
C ILE A 613 -8.78 17.48 -21.69
N VAL A 614 -7.69 17.46 -22.48
CA VAL A 614 -6.82 18.63 -22.66
C VAL A 614 -7.56 19.80 -23.29
N THR A 615 -8.52 19.58 -24.19
CA THR A 615 -9.33 20.69 -24.75
C THR A 615 -10.18 21.42 -23.72
N GLN A 616 -10.44 20.81 -22.56
CA GLN A 616 -11.16 21.42 -21.43
C GLN A 616 -10.21 22.02 -20.37
N THR A 617 -8.89 21.92 -20.60
CA THR A 617 -7.86 22.39 -19.66
C THR A 617 -7.41 23.80 -20.02
N ASN A 618 -7.29 24.68 -19.02
CA ASN A 618 -6.75 26.03 -19.22
C ASN A 618 -5.20 26.04 -19.15
N MET A 619 -4.58 27.19 -19.43
CA MET A 619 -3.14 27.40 -19.25
C MET A 619 -2.27 26.40 -20.05
N ILE A 620 -2.61 26.24 -21.33
CA ILE A 620 -1.87 25.40 -22.28
C ILE A 620 -0.93 26.29 -23.08
N HIS A 621 0.35 25.90 -23.13
CA HIS A 621 1.37 26.65 -23.86
C HIS A 621 2.15 25.75 -24.82
N HIS A 622 2.55 26.27 -25.98
CA HIS A 622 3.49 25.56 -26.84
C HIS A 622 4.88 25.49 -26.20
N SER A 623 5.47 24.30 -26.18
CA SER A 623 6.83 24.11 -25.67
C SER A 623 7.85 24.62 -26.67
N ARG A 624 8.59 25.67 -26.32
CA ARG A 624 9.77 26.12 -27.09
C ARG A 624 10.92 25.11 -27.05
N ARG A 625 10.99 24.28 -26.00
CA ARG A 625 12.13 23.38 -25.74
C ARG A 625 11.94 21.99 -26.34
N PHE A 626 10.69 21.54 -26.42
CA PHE A 626 10.30 20.27 -27.02
C PHE A 626 9.32 20.57 -28.16
N PRO A 627 9.83 20.85 -29.37
CA PRO A 627 8.99 21.15 -30.52
C PRO A 627 7.94 20.05 -30.74
N GLY A 628 6.71 20.45 -31.04
CA GLY A 628 5.59 19.52 -31.20
C GLY A 628 4.83 19.18 -29.90
N TYR A 629 5.32 19.59 -28.73
CA TYR A 629 4.65 19.35 -27.45
C TYR A 629 3.91 20.58 -26.92
N LEU A 630 2.78 20.33 -26.28
CA LEU A 630 2.02 21.23 -25.43
C LEU A 630 2.51 21.07 -24.00
N GLN A 631 2.69 22.17 -23.29
CA GLN A 631 2.99 22.23 -21.87
C GLN A 631 1.71 22.58 -21.12
N ILE A 632 1.31 21.73 -20.16
CA ILE A 632 0.02 21.82 -19.47
C ILE A 632 0.25 21.92 -17.96
N CYS A 633 -0.54 22.75 -17.29
CA CYS A 633 -0.50 22.92 -15.84
C CYS A 633 -1.23 21.76 -15.13
N HIS A 634 -0.60 21.15 -14.12
CA HIS A 634 -1.19 20.03 -13.38
C HIS A 634 -2.49 20.43 -12.67
N VAL A 635 -2.51 21.60 -12.01
CA VAL A 635 -3.69 22.07 -11.27
C VAL A 635 -4.87 22.30 -12.22
N GLU A 636 -4.63 22.89 -13.39
CA GLU A 636 -5.70 23.09 -14.38
C GLU A 636 -6.18 21.76 -14.97
N TYR A 637 -5.30 20.79 -15.15
CA TYR A 637 -5.69 19.45 -15.59
C TYR A 637 -6.60 18.76 -14.57
N CYS A 638 -6.24 18.78 -13.28
CA CYS A 638 -7.10 18.24 -12.22
C CYS A 638 -8.44 18.97 -12.13
N ARG A 639 -8.48 20.30 -12.30
CA ARG A 639 -9.72 21.07 -12.38
C ARG A 639 -10.58 20.66 -13.59
N ALA A 640 -9.96 20.42 -14.74
CA ALA A 640 -10.67 19.93 -15.92
C ALA A 640 -11.27 18.54 -15.69
N LEU A 641 -10.52 17.62 -15.07
CA LEU A 641 -11.03 16.30 -14.70
C LEU A 641 -12.22 16.39 -13.73
N ALA A 642 -12.14 17.24 -12.70
CA ALA A 642 -13.25 17.46 -11.76
C ALA A 642 -14.51 17.98 -12.47
N LYS A 643 -14.36 18.91 -13.42
CA LYS A 643 -15.47 19.39 -14.26
C LYS A 643 -16.05 18.29 -15.16
N ILE A 644 -15.21 17.44 -15.73
CA ILE A 644 -15.65 16.28 -16.52
C ILE A 644 -16.47 15.34 -15.65
N LEU A 645 -16.03 15.03 -14.42
CA LEU A 645 -16.80 14.21 -13.49
C LEU A 645 -18.16 14.86 -13.17
N GLN A 646 -18.18 16.16 -12.87
CA GLN A 646 -19.42 16.89 -12.58
C GLN A 646 -20.40 16.91 -13.76
N LYS A 647 -19.90 16.90 -15.00
CA LYS A 647 -20.72 16.98 -16.22
C LYS A 647 -21.16 15.60 -16.70
N ASP A 648 -20.20 14.71 -16.90
CA ASP A 648 -20.42 13.44 -17.59
C ASP A 648 -20.92 12.34 -16.63
N ALA A 649 -20.73 12.51 -15.31
CA ALA A 649 -21.15 11.58 -14.27
C ALA A 649 -22.23 12.16 -13.33
N VAL A 650 -22.92 13.25 -13.69
CA VAL A 650 -23.92 13.92 -12.84
C VAL A 650 -24.98 12.96 -12.29
N ASP A 651 -25.46 12.10 -13.17
CA ASP A 651 -26.49 11.08 -12.96
C ASP A 651 -25.96 9.89 -12.13
N LEU A 652 -24.66 9.57 -12.24
CA LEU A 652 -24.00 8.60 -11.35
C LEU A 652 -23.75 9.19 -9.95
N ILE A 653 -23.40 10.48 -9.87
CA ILE A 653 -23.20 11.21 -8.60
C ILE A 653 -24.50 11.24 -7.80
N GLU A 654 -25.63 11.48 -8.46
CA GLU A 654 -26.95 11.45 -7.84
C GLU A 654 -27.31 10.04 -7.36
N MET A 655 -27.24 9.04 -8.26
CA MET A 655 -27.59 7.65 -7.94
C MET A 655 -26.77 7.07 -6.79
N LEU A 656 -25.47 7.38 -6.72
CA LEU A 656 -24.56 6.89 -5.68
C LEU A 656 -24.49 7.80 -4.45
N ASN A 657 -25.23 8.91 -4.43
CA ASN A 657 -25.23 9.92 -3.37
C ASN A 657 -23.82 10.51 -3.06
N LEU A 658 -23.07 10.88 -4.12
CA LEU A 658 -21.67 11.33 -4.03
C LEU A 658 -21.48 12.85 -4.12
N LYS A 659 -22.53 13.64 -3.94
CA LYS A 659 -22.46 15.11 -4.04
C LYS A 659 -21.42 15.71 -3.09
N GLU A 660 -21.43 15.29 -1.83
CA GLU A 660 -20.46 15.75 -0.83
C GLU A 660 -19.01 15.37 -1.20
N THR A 661 -18.81 14.21 -1.82
CA THR A 661 -17.48 13.77 -2.27
C THR A 661 -16.95 14.69 -3.37
N MET A 662 -17.83 15.16 -4.26
CA MET A 662 -17.45 16.11 -5.30
C MET A 662 -17.18 17.52 -4.74
N GLU A 663 -17.91 17.95 -3.72
CA GLU A 663 -17.67 19.20 -3.01
C GLU A 663 -16.33 19.17 -2.25
N ASP A 664 -16.03 18.06 -1.56
CA ASP A 664 -14.74 17.85 -0.88
C ASP A 664 -13.58 17.83 -1.89
N LEU A 665 -13.71 17.11 -3.01
CA LEU A 665 -12.71 17.11 -4.08
C LEU A 665 -12.42 18.54 -4.56
N GLN A 666 -13.46 19.34 -4.81
CA GLN A 666 -13.31 20.72 -5.26
C GLN A 666 -12.55 21.57 -4.22
N GLN A 667 -12.90 21.47 -2.93
CA GLN A 667 -12.22 22.20 -1.86
C GLN A 667 -10.74 21.82 -1.74
N ARG A 668 -10.41 20.54 -1.89
CA ARG A 668 -9.02 20.04 -1.87
C ARG A 668 -8.21 20.55 -3.06
N LEU A 669 -8.81 20.66 -4.24
CA LEU A 669 -8.15 21.20 -5.44
C LEU A 669 -7.98 22.72 -5.40
N GLU A 670 -8.92 23.46 -4.79
CA GLU A 670 -8.86 24.91 -4.68
C GLU A 670 -7.93 25.38 -3.56
N ASN A 671 -7.93 24.69 -2.43
CA ASN A 671 -7.18 25.06 -1.23
C ASN A 671 -6.32 23.88 -0.71
N PRO A 672 -5.37 23.38 -1.51
CA PRO A 672 -4.64 22.15 -1.20
C PRO A 672 -3.84 22.23 0.10
N GLY A 673 -3.22 23.37 0.42
CA GLY A 673 -2.48 23.54 1.68
C GLY A 673 -3.31 23.34 2.95
N ARG A 674 -4.64 23.57 2.86
CA ARG A 674 -5.56 23.42 4.00
C ARG A 674 -6.24 22.07 4.02
N TYR A 675 -6.78 21.63 2.88
CA TYR A 675 -7.68 20.48 2.82
C TYR A 675 -7.07 19.22 2.21
N SER A 676 -6.01 19.31 1.39
CA SER A 676 -5.37 18.10 0.85
C SER A 676 -4.58 17.36 1.92
N VAL A 677 -4.44 16.04 1.78
CA VAL A 677 -3.67 15.23 2.74
C VAL A 677 -2.20 15.62 2.76
N THR A 678 -1.58 15.95 1.63
CA THR A 678 -0.21 16.50 1.62
C THR A 678 -0.13 17.76 2.48
N GLY A 679 -1.06 18.70 2.31
CA GLY A 679 -1.07 19.97 3.05
C GLY A 679 -1.26 19.78 4.55
N LYS A 680 -2.23 18.94 4.94
CA LYS A 680 -2.49 18.60 6.35
C LYS A 680 -1.29 17.91 6.99
N LEU A 681 -0.77 16.81 6.42
CA LEU A 681 0.37 16.07 6.98
C LEU A 681 1.61 16.96 7.12
N THR A 682 1.89 17.78 6.09
CA THR A 682 3.06 18.65 6.09
C THR A 682 2.97 19.70 7.19
N ARG A 683 1.78 20.29 7.42
CA ARG A 683 1.55 21.25 8.51
C ARG A 683 1.78 20.60 9.87
N GLU A 684 1.24 19.41 10.11
CA GLU A 684 1.41 18.73 11.40
C GLU A 684 2.88 18.37 11.69
N ILE A 685 3.62 17.89 10.68
CA ILE A 685 5.06 17.59 10.82
C ILE A 685 5.87 18.87 11.09
N LEU A 686 5.52 19.97 10.43
CA LEU A 686 6.18 21.26 10.63
C LEU A 686 5.87 21.87 12.01
N ASN A 687 4.66 21.65 12.53
CA ASN A 687 4.28 22.07 13.87
C ASN A 687 5.13 21.35 14.94
N GLU A 688 5.38 20.04 14.79
CA GLU A 688 6.30 19.32 15.68
C GLU A 688 7.73 19.88 15.67
N LEU A 689 8.14 20.48 14.55
CA LEU A 689 9.46 21.10 14.36
C LEU A 689 9.49 22.61 14.65
N ASN A 690 8.36 23.23 15.00
CA ASN A 690 8.21 24.69 15.11
C ASN A 690 8.75 25.44 13.87
N ALA A 691 8.46 24.93 12.68
CA ALA A 691 8.93 25.49 11.42
C ALA A 691 7.78 25.88 10.49
N HIS A 692 8.04 26.77 9.53
CA HIS A 692 7.01 27.24 8.59
C HIS A 692 7.09 26.59 7.21
N SER A 693 8.21 25.94 6.88
CA SER A 693 8.51 25.53 5.50
C SER A 693 9.43 24.31 5.49
N PRO A 694 9.11 23.24 4.74
CA PRO A 694 9.94 22.03 4.69
C PRO A 694 11.31 22.28 4.05
N ILE A 695 11.43 23.27 3.16
CA ILE A 695 12.70 23.51 2.46
C ILE A 695 13.75 24.13 3.39
N ASP A 696 13.31 24.82 4.43
CA ASP A 696 14.18 25.54 5.36
C ASP A 696 14.75 24.66 6.46
N ILE A 697 14.28 23.42 6.55
CA ILE A 697 14.73 22.41 7.50
C ILE A 697 15.69 21.43 6.81
N MET A 698 16.61 20.87 7.59
CA MET A 698 17.48 19.80 7.13
C MET A 698 16.67 18.55 6.78
N ALA A 699 17.00 17.91 5.66
CA ALA A 699 16.23 16.76 5.16
C ALA A 699 16.09 15.63 6.18
N ASN A 700 17.18 15.28 6.86
CA ASN A 700 17.17 14.22 7.88
C ASN A 700 16.26 14.58 9.07
N GLU A 701 16.25 15.84 9.48
CA GLU A 701 15.44 16.33 10.59
C GLU A 701 13.95 16.29 10.25
N PHE A 702 13.56 16.79 9.07
CA PHE A 702 12.17 16.70 8.59
C PHE A 702 11.71 15.24 8.48
N ASN A 703 12.54 14.36 7.91
CA ASN A 703 12.13 12.98 7.68
C ASN A 703 12.03 12.17 8.97
N LEU A 704 12.91 12.41 9.95
CA LEU A 704 12.80 11.80 11.28
C LEU A 704 11.58 12.32 12.05
N ALA A 705 11.28 13.62 11.95
CA ALA A 705 10.05 14.17 12.51
C ALA A 705 8.80 13.57 11.88
N ALA A 706 8.79 13.37 10.55
CA ALA A 706 7.69 12.68 9.88
C ALA A 706 7.50 11.25 10.43
N GLU A 707 8.58 10.49 10.62
CA GLU A 707 8.52 9.14 11.20
C GLU A 707 8.00 9.14 12.64
N ARG A 708 8.42 10.10 13.47
CA ARG A 708 7.89 10.29 14.83
C ARG A 708 6.40 10.64 14.82
N TYR A 709 6.00 11.61 14.00
CA TYR A 709 4.60 12.02 13.85
C TYR A 709 3.72 10.82 13.45
N TYR A 710 4.15 10.01 12.48
CA TYR A 710 3.40 8.82 12.06
C TYR A 710 3.29 7.76 13.17
N ARG A 711 4.42 7.49 13.85
CA ARG A 711 4.51 6.49 14.91
C ARG A 711 3.70 6.87 16.15
N ASP A 712 3.68 8.14 16.52
CA ASP A 712 3.14 8.57 17.81
C ASP A 712 1.83 9.35 17.65
N SER A 713 1.86 10.53 17.02
CA SER A 713 0.72 11.44 16.89
C SER A 713 -0.40 10.89 15.98
N LEU A 714 -0.06 10.50 14.75
CA LEU A 714 -1.03 9.99 13.77
C LEU A 714 -1.60 8.63 14.19
N ARG A 715 -0.77 7.73 14.73
CA ARG A 715 -1.24 6.46 15.30
C ARG A 715 -2.34 6.69 16.34
N LYS A 716 -2.14 7.63 17.27
CA LYS A 716 -3.14 8.00 18.28
C LYS A 716 -4.39 8.61 17.65
N HIS A 717 -4.25 9.42 16.60
CA HIS A 717 -5.37 9.96 15.85
C HIS A 717 -6.25 8.84 15.26
N HIS A 718 -5.65 7.86 14.57
CA HIS A 718 -6.37 6.71 14.01
C HIS A 718 -7.01 5.83 15.09
N VAL A 719 -6.36 5.64 16.24
CA VAL A 719 -6.95 4.91 17.38
C VAL A 719 -8.18 5.66 17.91
N ALA A 720 -8.08 6.97 18.09
CA ALA A 720 -9.19 7.80 18.57
C ALA A 720 -10.38 7.79 17.60
N GLU A 721 -10.11 7.90 16.30
CA GLU A 721 -11.11 7.77 15.22
C GLU A 721 -11.80 6.40 15.28
N SER A 722 -11.03 5.33 15.45
CA SER A 722 -11.57 3.97 15.51
C SER A 722 -12.43 3.72 16.75
N PHE A 723 -12.07 4.30 17.91
CA PHE A 723 -12.91 4.26 19.11
C PHE A 723 -14.24 5.00 18.93
N ARG A 724 -14.23 6.14 18.23
CA ARG A 724 -15.47 6.87 17.90
C ARG A 724 -16.38 5.99 17.05
N ILE A 725 -15.83 5.37 16.01
CA ILE A 725 -16.56 4.44 15.12
C ILE A 725 -17.16 3.27 15.91
N LEU A 726 -16.35 2.63 16.77
CA LEU A 726 -16.81 1.52 17.62
C LEU A 726 -17.97 1.93 18.52
N LYS A 727 -17.86 3.11 19.16
CA LYS A 727 -18.92 3.64 20.03
C LYS A 727 -20.21 3.90 19.25
N GLU A 728 -20.11 4.57 18.10
CA GLU A 728 -21.26 4.82 17.22
C GLU A 728 -21.97 3.53 16.81
N ASP A 729 -21.23 2.46 16.52
CA ASP A 729 -21.84 1.18 16.15
C ASP A 729 -22.61 0.54 17.30
N PHE A 730 -22.06 0.59 18.52
CA PHE A 730 -22.76 0.09 19.69
C PHE A 730 -23.98 0.95 20.05
N ASP A 731 -23.88 2.26 19.95
CA ASP A 731 -24.99 3.18 20.23
C ASP A 731 -26.14 2.98 19.24
N LYS A 732 -25.84 2.83 17.93
CA LYS A 732 -26.85 2.50 16.91
C LYS A 732 -27.56 1.19 17.22
N ARG A 733 -26.83 0.17 17.67
CA ARG A 733 -27.39 -1.16 17.98
C ARG A 733 -28.31 -1.13 19.21
N CYS A 734 -27.95 -0.38 20.24
CA CYS A 734 -28.81 -0.18 21.41
C CYS A 734 -30.14 0.52 21.05
N ALA A 735 -30.16 1.34 20.00
CA ALA A 735 -31.37 2.02 19.55
C ALA A 735 -32.29 1.12 18.70
N THR A 736 -31.75 0.08 18.05
CA THR A 736 -32.49 -0.79 17.12
C THR A 736 -32.90 -2.16 17.71
N SER A 737 -32.70 -2.39 19.02
CA SER A 737 -32.96 -3.68 19.67
C SER A 737 -34.46 -3.97 19.86
N SER A 738 -35.11 -4.49 18.82
CA SER A 738 -36.48 -5.03 18.85
C SER A 738 -36.67 -6.36 18.07
N CYS A 739 -35.60 -7.09 17.73
CA CYS A 739 -35.67 -8.35 16.96
C CYS A 739 -34.88 -9.49 17.64
N ASP A 740 -35.36 -10.73 17.50
CA ASP A 740 -34.86 -11.95 18.16
C ASP A 740 -33.37 -12.30 17.91
N GLU A 741 -32.76 -11.81 16.83
CA GLU A 741 -31.31 -11.99 16.55
C GLU A 741 -30.39 -11.15 17.46
N ALA A 742 -30.95 -10.15 18.15
CA ALA A 742 -30.23 -9.34 19.13
C ALA A 742 -29.78 -10.14 20.37
N ASN A 743 -30.36 -11.32 20.60
CA ASN A 743 -30.15 -12.07 21.84
C ASN A 743 -28.72 -12.63 21.96
N ASP A 744 -28.18 -13.31 20.94
CA ASP A 744 -26.83 -13.91 21.01
C ASP A 744 -25.71 -12.88 21.23
N HIS A 745 -25.73 -11.76 20.50
CA HIS A 745 -24.72 -10.70 20.64
C HIS A 745 -24.88 -9.97 21.97
N GLN A 746 -26.11 -9.73 22.43
CA GLN A 746 -26.38 -9.06 23.71
C GLN A 746 -25.99 -9.92 24.90
N GLU A 747 -26.32 -11.22 24.89
CA GLU A 747 -25.87 -12.20 25.89
C GLU A 747 -24.34 -12.24 25.94
N ALA A 748 -23.67 -12.36 24.78
CA ALA A 748 -22.21 -12.35 24.73
C ALA A 748 -21.59 -11.06 25.28
N ILE A 749 -22.21 -9.89 25.04
CA ILE A 749 -21.78 -8.61 25.61
C ILE A 749 -21.97 -8.60 27.14
N GLN A 750 -23.12 -9.07 27.63
CA GLN A 750 -23.41 -9.15 29.07
C GLN A 750 -22.44 -10.08 29.79
N ASP A 751 -22.10 -11.23 29.20
CA ASP A 751 -21.13 -12.18 29.73
C ASP A 751 -19.72 -11.57 29.86
N ILE A 752 -19.25 -10.86 28.82
CA ILE A 752 -17.91 -10.22 28.82
C ILE A 752 -17.85 -9.06 29.83
N LEU A 753 -18.90 -8.24 29.87
CA LEU A 753 -18.95 -7.05 30.71
C LEU A 753 -19.36 -7.36 32.15
N GLN A 754 -19.88 -8.56 32.45
CA GLN A 754 -20.35 -8.97 33.77
C GLN A 754 -21.30 -7.92 34.38
N ASN A 755 -22.32 -7.51 33.62
CA ASN A 755 -23.29 -6.47 33.99
C ASN A 755 -22.73 -5.03 34.15
N ARG A 756 -21.49 -4.76 33.74
CA ARG A 756 -20.99 -3.38 33.63
C ARG A 756 -21.66 -2.65 32.48
N ASN A 757 -21.92 -1.36 32.66
CA ASN A 757 -22.45 -0.52 31.58
C ASN A 757 -21.40 -0.35 30.46
N MET A 758 -21.77 -0.74 29.24
CA MET A 758 -20.89 -0.73 28.06
C MET A 758 -20.33 0.65 27.73
N GLN A 759 -21.15 1.70 27.77
CA GLN A 759 -20.69 3.07 27.45
C GLN A 759 -19.69 3.58 28.48
N LYS A 760 -19.92 3.32 29.78
CA LYS A 760 -18.98 3.64 30.85
C LYS A 760 -17.67 2.88 30.68
N PHE A 761 -17.73 1.58 30.37
CA PHE A 761 -16.54 0.76 30.11
C PHE A 761 -15.74 1.28 28.92
N LEU A 762 -16.38 1.51 27.76
CA LEU A 762 -15.72 2.01 26.55
C LEU A 762 -15.07 3.38 26.76
N THR A 763 -15.70 4.26 27.54
CA THR A 763 -15.15 5.58 27.84
C THR A 763 -13.92 5.51 28.74
N ALA A 764 -13.96 4.66 29.77
CA ALA A 764 -12.83 4.45 30.68
C ALA A 764 -11.65 3.81 29.95
N VAL A 765 -11.88 2.66 29.30
CA VAL A 765 -10.81 1.90 28.62
C VAL A 765 -10.21 2.68 27.45
N ARG A 766 -10.95 3.57 26.80
CA ARG A 766 -10.41 4.45 25.75
C ARG A 766 -9.26 5.29 26.29
N ASN A 767 -9.41 5.90 27.46
CA ASN A 767 -8.35 6.74 28.03
C ASN A 767 -7.12 5.89 28.36
N ASP A 768 -7.32 4.70 28.92
CA ASP A 768 -6.22 3.79 29.27
C ASP A 768 -5.49 3.27 28.04
N VAL A 769 -6.22 2.96 26.96
CA VAL A 769 -5.64 2.54 25.68
C VAL A 769 -4.87 3.67 25.01
N MET A 770 -5.43 4.89 25.00
CA MET A 770 -4.76 6.08 24.43
C MET A 770 -3.47 6.46 25.18
N ASN A 771 -3.40 6.14 26.48
CA ASN A 771 -2.24 6.35 27.33
C ASN A 771 -1.32 5.12 27.43
N GLU A 772 -1.64 4.03 26.76
CA GLU A 772 -0.88 2.77 26.76
C GLU A 772 -0.74 2.11 28.15
N VAL A 773 -1.72 2.30 29.04
CA VAL A 773 -1.73 1.79 30.43
C VAL A 773 -2.86 0.78 30.72
N ALA A 774 -3.60 0.38 29.69
CA ALA A 774 -4.71 -0.57 29.83
C ALA A 774 -4.25 -1.93 30.38
N SER A 775 -5.02 -2.48 31.32
CA SER A 775 -4.73 -3.77 31.94
C SER A 775 -4.90 -4.94 30.95
N GLU A 776 -4.26 -6.08 31.22
CA GLU A 776 -4.44 -7.31 30.41
C GLU A 776 -5.92 -7.73 30.34
N ASP A 777 -6.67 -7.61 31.45
CA ASP A 777 -8.09 -7.97 31.50
C ASP A 777 -8.95 -7.02 30.66
N ASP A 778 -8.73 -5.71 30.76
CA ASP A 778 -9.49 -4.73 29.98
C ASP A 778 -9.18 -4.83 28.48
N LEU A 779 -7.91 -5.05 28.12
CA LEU A 779 -7.52 -5.31 26.73
C LEU A 779 -8.20 -6.55 26.19
N ARG A 780 -8.23 -7.65 26.96
CA ARG A 780 -8.90 -8.89 26.56
C ARG A 780 -10.40 -8.69 26.37
N ARG A 781 -11.08 -8.04 27.32
CA ARG A 781 -12.52 -7.73 27.20
C ARG A 781 -12.80 -6.87 25.96
N LEU A 782 -11.97 -5.86 25.70
CA LEU A 782 -12.14 -5.00 24.54
C LEU A 782 -11.88 -5.74 23.22
N ILE A 783 -10.89 -6.64 23.16
CA ILE A 783 -10.67 -7.54 22.00
C ILE A 783 -11.91 -8.41 21.77
N HIS A 784 -12.50 -8.97 22.83
CA HIS A 784 -13.72 -9.77 22.69
C HIS A 784 -14.92 -8.94 22.19
N LEU A 785 -15.11 -7.72 22.70
CA LEU A 785 -16.14 -6.80 22.20
C LEU A 785 -15.92 -6.42 20.72
N MET A 786 -14.67 -6.22 20.30
CA MET A 786 -14.33 -6.00 18.89
C MET A 786 -14.74 -7.19 18.03
N LEU A 787 -14.47 -8.42 18.48
CA LEU A 787 -14.86 -9.64 17.74
C LEU A 787 -16.38 -9.78 17.62
N ILE A 788 -17.15 -9.44 18.67
CA ILE A 788 -18.62 -9.37 18.59
C ILE A 788 -19.06 -8.31 17.58
N ASN A 789 -18.40 -7.13 17.59
CA ASN A 789 -18.73 -6.06 16.66
C ASN A 789 -18.50 -6.48 15.20
N ILE A 790 -17.37 -7.14 14.93
CA ILE A 790 -16.98 -7.68 13.62
C ILE A 790 -17.95 -8.78 13.18
N ASP A 791 -18.34 -9.71 14.06
CA ASP A 791 -19.27 -10.79 13.72
C ASP A 791 -20.62 -10.24 13.26
N TYR A 792 -21.13 -9.22 13.95
CA TYR A 792 -22.36 -8.55 13.56
C TYR A 792 -22.27 -7.98 12.14
N ASP A 793 -21.22 -7.23 11.83
CA ASP A 793 -21.04 -6.65 10.48
C ASP A 793 -20.92 -7.75 9.41
N MET A 794 -20.25 -8.85 9.74
CA MET A 794 -20.14 -10.03 8.89
C MET A 794 -21.51 -10.63 8.58
N ARG A 795 -22.37 -10.82 9.59
CA ARG A 795 -23.72 -11.36 9.41
C ARG A 795 -24.62 -10.42 8.61
N GLN A 796 -24.58 -9.12 8.89
CA GLN A 796 -25.33 -8.12 8.12
C GLN A 796 -24.97 -8.16 6.64
N THR A 797 -23.67 -8.31 6.34
CA THR A 797 -23.19 -8.48 4.96
C THR A 797 -23.69 -9.79 4.33
N GLU A 798 -23.67 -10.90 5.08
CA GLU A 798 -24.10 -12.22 4.60
C GLU A 798 -25.63 -12.28 4.35
N MET A 799 -26.44 -11.66 5.21
CA MET A 799 -27.91 -11.55 5.03
C MET A 799 -28.26 -10.78 3.76
N VAL A 800 -27.55 -9.67 3.54
CA VAL A 800 -27.75 -8.83 2.36
C VAL A 800 -27.41 -9.58 1.06
N LYS A 801 -26.46 -10.52 1.07
CA LYS A 801 -26.14 -11.39 -0.07
C LYS A 801 -27.19 -12.45 -0.38
N ASN A 802 -28.03 -12.82 0.60
CA ASN A 802 -29.08 -13.82 0.40
C ASN A 802 -30.41 -13.19 -0.05
N ILE A 803 -30.53 -11.86 0.04
CA ILE A 803 -31.72 -11.09 -0.37
C ILE A 803 -31.53 -10.46 -1.77
N SER A 804 -30.28 -10.21 -2.17
CA SER A 804 -29.88 -9.83 -3.53
C SER A 804 -29.68 -11.06 -4.41
#